data_AF-A0A496ARP9-F1
#
_entry.id   AF-A0A496ARP9-F1
#
_cell.length_a   1.000
_cell.length_b   1.000
_cell.length_c   1.000
_cell.angle_alpha   90.00
_cell.angle_beta   90.00
_cell.angle_gamma   90.00
#
_symmetry.space_group_name_H-M   'P 1'
#
loop_
_entity.id
_entity.type
_entity.pdbx_description
1 polymer ?
#
loop_
_entity_poly.entity_id
_entity_poly.type
_entity_poly.pdbx_seq_one_letter_code
_entity_poly.pdbx_strand_id
1 'polypeptide(L)'
;MELITYTKSTHTQILNQGSKLICIILLILSTGVLFIPSRIATAQTVHIPDPNLRAVLRSVLGKEVDTDITHADMENLKSLEVVKSGIRNLNGLEFAINLIELHLGGNRISDLSPLKNLTNLTVLDLHTNYNISDISPLEGLTNLTWLSLRGNQISDVSPLGVLTNLTYLHVGYNQISDVSPFGVLTNLTRLDIESNMVSDLSSLKNLTNLEYLDFDTNNVSDVSPLKDMTNLIVLDASDNQISDIFPLKDMTKLRHLDIDTNMILNVSPLKDMRKMRFLDLHGNKISDVSPLKNLTRIEELDLDDNEISDVSPLKDMTRLTTLLDLDGNKISDISPLKNLINLMELDLDDNRISDIAPLKNLTNLTVLDLHDNRISDISPLKNLVNLVDLDLDDNQISDISDLTNLTNLTILDLDGNRLSNISPLSLLLNLTELDLHDNHVVDVSPLKNLTNLIILDLSGNHISDFSPIEGLIGNLMEYDNSDQTEPPTKAADVNRDGTVNLADLILVARYHLNPNFADSISSNIYPDVNGDGVVDVKDLIAVAAEINAAAAAPALRNSSVEISGLTAPNLARWIALAKQLDAQDPHTQKGIAVLEQLLAALTLAETLPKTTALLANYPNPFNPETWIPYQLAEPATVRISIHSADGKLIKTLELGQLSAGVYDTKSRAAHWEGQNEFGESVASGVYFYTLTAGDFTATGKMIIAK
;
A
#
# COMPACT_ATOMS: atom_id res chain seq x y z
N MET A 1 -5.31 -2.49 26.09
CA MET A 1 -4.26 -3.36 26.66
C MET A 1 -4.86 -4.15 27.82
N GLU A 2 -4.88 -5.47 27.68
CA GLU A 2 -5.05 -6.52 28.70
C GLU A 2 -6.35 -6.63 29.52
N LEU A 3 -6.98 -7.79 29.30
CA LEU A 3 -8.09 -8.38 30.02
C LEU A 3 -7.82 -8.50 31.53
N ILE A 4 -8.88 -8.34 32.34
CA ILE A 4 -8.93 -8.89 33.70
C ILE A 4 -9.98 -10.00 33.74
N THR A 5 -9.50 -11.24 33.74
CA THR A 5 -10.29 -12.39 34.21
C THR A 5 -10.32 -12.39 35.73
N TYR A 6 -11.44 -12.80 36.35
CA TYR A 6 -11.47 -13.05 37.79
C TYR A 6 -12.01 -14.45 38.14
N THR A 7 -11.35 -15.05 39.12
CA THR A 7 -11.31 -16.50 39.33
C THR A 7 -12.39 -17.03 40.28
N LYS A 8 -12.87 -18.25 40.01
CA LYS A 8 -13.52 -19.09 41.02
C LYS A 8 -12.56 -19.36 42.20
N SER A 9 -13.10 -19.34 43.42
CA SER A 9 -12.42 -19.82 44.62
C SER A 9 -13.39 -20.59 45.51
N THR A 10 -13.01 -21.81 45.91
CA THR A 10 -13.24 -22.36 47.26
C THR A 10 -12.35 -23.60 47.45
N HIS A 11 -11.52 -23.60 48.49
CA HIS A 11 -10.81 -24.79 48.96
C HIS A 11 -11.55 -25.44 50.16
N THR A 12 -11.32 -26.74 50.35
CA THR A 12 -12.18 -27.67 51.11
C THR A 12 -11.77 -27.93 52.58
N GLN A 13 -12.67 -28.61 53.33
CA GLN A 13 -12.45 -29.45 54.54
C GLN A 13 -12.38 -28.74 55.92
N ILE A 14 -12.90 -29.27 57.06
CA ILE A 14 -13.17 -30.69 57.45
C ILE A 14 -14.34 -30.89 58.49
N LEU A 15 -15.19 -31.91 58.24
CA LEU A 15 -15.92 -32.90 59.10
C LEU A 15 -16.84 -32.65 60.34
N ASN A 16 -17.96 -33.42 60.32
CA ASN A 16 -18.60 -34.28 61.38
C ASN A 16 -19.59 -33.69 62.43
N GLN A 17 -20.69 -34.35 62.88
CA GLN A 17 -21.38 -35.65 62.57
C GLN A 17 -22.93 -35.44 62.52
N GLY A 18 -23.75 -36.20 61.77
CA GLY A 18 -24.45 -37.45 62.20
C GLY A 18 -25.95 -37.19 62.48
N SER A 19 -26.97 -38.01 62.17
CA SER A 19 -27.05 -39.40 61.67
C SER A 19 -28.42 -39.68 60.98
N LYS A 20 -28.52 -40.78 60.22
CA LYS A 20 -29.77 -41.35 59.65
C LYS A 20 -30.29 -42.49 60.58
N LEU A 21 -31.42 -43.22 60.41
CA LEU A 21 -32.39 -43.46 59.32
C LEU A 21 -33.69 -44.13 59.90
N ILE A 22 -34.73 -44.38 59.06
CA ILE A 22 -35.74 -45.48 59.11
C ILE A 22 -37.22 -45.11 59.43
N CYS A 23 -38.12 -45.64 58.59
CA CYS A 23 -39.58 -45.47 58.56
C CYS A 23 -40.35 -46.51 59.40
N ILE A 24 -41.64 -46.26 59.70
CA ILE A 24 -42.76 -47.24 59.64
C ILE A 24 -44.14 -46.51 59.71
N ILE A 25 -44.80 -46.40 58.54
CA ILE A 25 -46.16 -46.86 58.19
C ILE A 25 -47.32 -46.84 59.24
N LEU A 26 -48.38 -46.08 58.86
CA LEU A 26 -49.86 -46.28 58.98
C LEU A 26 -50.76 -45.82 60.15
N LEU A 27 -51.99 -45.43 59.71
CA LEU A 27 -53.30 -45.31 60.37
C LEU A 27 -53.58 -44.20 61.43
N ILE A 28 -54.21 -43.09 61.00
CA ILE A 28 -55.68 -42.87 60.99
C ILE A 28 -56.40 -43.29 62.31
N LEU A 29 -57.15 -42.45 63.07
CA LEU A 29 -58.39 -41.72 62.70
C LEU A 29 -58.81 -40.69 63.81
N SER A 30 -59.45 -39.57 63.41
CA SER A 30 -60.52 -38.87 64.15
C SER A 30 -60.15 -38.02 65.41
N THR A 31 -60.73 -36.85 65.71
CA THR A 31 -61.82 -36.05 65.09
C THR A 31 -61.59 -34.53 65.33
N GLY A 32 -62.13 -33.68 64.45
CA GLY A 32 -62.70 -32.38 64.86
C GLY A 32 -61.86 -31.10 64.72
N VAL A 33 -61.55 -30.65 63.50
CA VAL A 33 -61.19 -29.25 63.21
C VAL A 33 -62.25 -28.63 62.29
N LEU A 34 -62.62 -27.37 62.54
CA LEU A 34 -63.59 -26.64 61.72
C LEU A 34 -63.13 -26.51 60.26
N PHE A 35 -64.04 -26.81 59.33
CA PHE A 35 -63.88 -26.45 57.94
C PHE A 35 -64.00 -24.93 57.76
N ILE A 36 -62.89 -24.27 57.46
CA ILE A 36 -62.89 -23.07 56.62
C ILE A 36 -62.42 -23.53 55.25
N PRO A 37 -63.23 -23.44 54.17
CA PRO A 37 -62.74 -23.76 52.84
C PRO A 37 -61.75 -22.68 52.41
N SER A 38 -60.46 -22.96 52.58
CA SER A 38 -59.38 -22.21 51.96
C SER A 38 -59.59 -22.21 50.45
N ARG A 39 -59.90 -21.06 49.86
CA ARG A 39 -59.90 -20.89 48.41
C ARG A 39 -58.52 -21.31 47.90
N ILE A 40 -58.48 -22.34 47.06
CA ILE A 40 -57.33 -22.59 46.20
C ILE A 40 -57.29 -21.40 45.24
N ALA A 41 -56.37 -20.46 45.47
CA ALA A 41 -56.05 -19.44 44.50
C ALA A 41 -55.36 -20.15 43.34
N THR A 42 -56.11 -20.38 42.25
CA THR A 42 -55.52 -20.84 40.99
C THR A 42 -54.54 -19.78 40.53
N ALA A 43 -53.25 -20.11 40.52
CA ALA A 43 -52.23 -19.19 40.01
C ALA A 43 -52.58 -18.82 38.56
N GLN A 44 -52.54 -17.52 38.25
CA GLN A 44 -52.87 -17.05 36.91
C GLN A 44 -51.70 -17.37 35.96
N THR A 45 -51.91 -18.33 35.07
CA THR A 45 -50.98 -18.68 33.99
C THR A 45 -50.87 -17.51 33.01
N VAL A 46 -49.64 -17.24 32.55
CA VAL A 46 -49.31 -16.21 31.56
C VAL A 46 -49.33 -16.84 30.17
N HIS A 47 -50.04 -16.22 29.22
CA HIS A 47 -50.05 -16.68 27.83
C HIS A 47 -48.86 -16.10 27.05
N ILE A 48 -47.85 -16.93 26.81
CA ILE A 48 -46.68 -16.59 26.00
C ILE A 48 -46.83 -17.33 24.66
N PRO A 49 -47.29 -16.68 23.57
CA PRO A 49 -47.57 -17.37 22.31
C PRO A 49 -46.28 -17.79 21.59
N ASP A 50 -45.25 -16.94 21.61
CA ASP A 50 -43.96 -17.20 20.97
C ASP A 50 -43.24 -18.40 21.64
N PRO A 51 -42.93 -19.47 20.90
CA PRO A 51 -42.33 -20.68 21.48
C PRO A 51 -40.89 -20.47 21.96
N ASN A 52 -40.15 -19.55 21.34
CA ASN A 52 -38.75 -19.29 21.67
C ASN A 52 -38.68 -18.45 22.94
N LEU A 53 -39.49 -17.39 23.03
CA LEU A 53 -39.65 -16.60 24.27
C LEU A 53 -40.14 -17.49 25.42
N ARG A 54 -41.13 -18.36 25.19
CA ARG A 54 -41.64 -19.29 26.20
C ARG A 54 -40.58 -20.29 26.67
N ALA A 55 -39.75 -20.80 25.76
CA ALA A 55 -38.66 -21.70 26.11
C ALA A 55 -37.57 -21.01 26.96
N VAL A 56 -37.18 -19.79 26.59
CA VAL A 56 -36.16 -19.02 27.31
C VAL A 56 -36.68 -18.59 28.69
N LEU A 57 -37.91 -18.08 28.78
CA LEU A 57 -38.53 -17.74 30.07
C LEU A 57 -38.61 -18.98 30.99
N ARG A 58 -38.94 -20.17 30.47
CA ARG A 58 -38.90 -21.41 31.27
C ARG A 58 -37.49 -21.71 31.78
N SER A 59 -36.47 -21.57 30.94
CA SER A 59 -35.09 -21.80 31.33
C SER A 59 -34.63 -20.85 32.44
N VAL A 60 -34.88 -19.53 32.27
CA VAL A 60 -34.51 -18.50 33.25
C VAL A 60 -35.27 -18.66 34.58
N LEU A 61 -36.54 -19.07 34.53
CA LEU A 61 -37.37 -19.32 35.71
C LEU A 61 -37.17 -20.69 36.37
N GLY A 62 -36.28 -21.54 35.83
CA GLY A 62 -36.05 -22.91 36.34
C GLY A 62 -37.29 -23.82 36.25
N LYS A 63 -38.08 -23.66 35.19
CA LYS A 63 -39.38 -24.32 34.98
C LYS A 63 -39.25 -25.53 34.05
N GLU A 64 -39.83 -26.65 34.48
CA GLU A 64 -39.95 -27.88 33.68
C GLU A 64 -40.84 -27.66 32.45
N VAL A 65 -40.61 -28.47 31.39
CA VAL A 65 -41.21 -28.30 30.05
C VAL A 65 -42.75 -28.27 30.04
N ASP A 66 -43.40 -28.95 30.99
CA ASP A 66 -44.88 -29.01 31.09
C ASP A 66 -45.43 -28.14 32.22
N THR A 67 -44.60 -27.31 32.87
CA THR A 67 -45.08 -26.38 33.90
C THR A 67 -45.52 -25.04 33.30
N ASP A 68 -46.61 -24.52 33.83
CA ASP A 68 -47.13 -23.19 33.53
C ASP A 68 -46.20 -22.11 34.12
N ILE A 69 -45.95 -21.07 33.32
CA ILE A 69 -45.40 -19.80 33.81
C ILE A 69 -46.56 -18.98 34.35
N THR A 70 -46.45 -18.50 35.58
CA THR A 70 -47.50 -17.73 36.26
C THR A 70 -47.10 -16.27 36.43
N HIS A 71 -48.05 -15.39 36.75
CA HIS A 71 -47.77 -13.96 36.98
C HIS A 71 -46.71 -13.77 38.07
N ALA A 72 -46.80 -14.54 39.16
CA ALA A 72 -45.82 -14.51 40.25
C ALA A 72 -44.42 -15.00 39.82
N ASP A 73 -44.30 -15.84 38.79
CA ASP A 73 -43.00 -16.21 38.24
C ASP A 73 -42.41 -15.03 37.44
N MET A 74 -43.22 -14.36 36.61
CA MET A 74 -42.79 -13.18 35.84
C MET A 74 -42.39 -12.01 36.76
N GLU A 75 -43.08 -11.82 37.88
CA GLU A 75 -42.71 -10.83 38.92
C GLU A 75 -41.33 -11.08 39.55
N ASN A 76 -40.75 -12.28 39.44
CA ASN A 76 -39.39 -12.57 39.94
C ASN A 76 -38.29 -12.24 38.91
N LEU A 77 -38.61 -11.94 37.66
CA LEU A 77 -37.62 -11.60 36.63
C LEU A 77 -37.02 -10.22 36.91
N LYS A 78 -35.68 -10.15 36.89
CA LYS A 78 -34.89 -8.93 37.11
C LYS A 78 -33.99 -8.56 35.93
N SER A 79 -33.42 -9.55 35.26
CA SER A 79 -32.72 -9.39 33.99
C SER A 79 -33.17 -10.51 33.05
N LEU A 80 -33.23 -10.23 31.76
CA LEU A 80 -33.59 -11.20 30.72
C LEU A 80 -32.78 -10.92 29.45
N GLU A 81 -31.88 -11.83 29.11
CA GLU A 81 -31.04 -11.78 27.92
C GLU A 81 -31.48 -12.84 26.91
N VAL A 82 -31.88 -12.41 25.71
CA VAL A 82 -32.42 -13.28 24.67
C VAL A 82 -31.99 -12.83 23.27
N VAL A 83 -30.68 -12.83 23.01
CA VAL A 83 -30.12 -12.39 21.73
C VAL A 83 -30.27 -13.46 20.64
N LYS A 84 -30.49 -13.05 19.37
CA LYS A 84 -30.47 -13.91 18.16
C LYS A 84 -31.33 -15.19 18.23
N SER A 85 -32.42 -15.15 19.00
CA SER A 85 -33.28 -16.31 19.31
C SER A 85 -34.51 -16.44 18.41
N GLY A 86 -34.65 -15.58 17.40
CA GLY A 86 -35.75 -15.63 16.43
C GLY A 86 -37.14 -15.31 17.00
N ILE A 87 -37.20 -14.65 18.15
CA ILE A 87 -38.43 -14.18 18.79
C ILE A 87 -39.11 -13.15 17.88
N ARG A 88 -40.45 -13.21 17.81
CA ARG A 88 -41.29 -12.27 17.05
C ARG A 88 -42.34 -11.57 17.90
N ASN A 89 -42.83 -12.23 18.95
CA ASN A 89 -43.95 -11.74 19.74
C ASN A 89 -43.57 -11.73 21.23
N LEU A 90 -43.73 -10.56 21.87
CA LEU A 90 -43.32 -10.30 23.25
C LEU A 90 -44.45 -10.50 24.28
N ASN A 91 -45.65 -10.92 23.86
CA ASN A 91 -46.80 -11.09 24.75
C ASN A 91 -46.47 -12.11 25.86
N GLY A 92 -46.87 -11.75 27.08
CA GLY A 92 -46.47 -12.38 28.32
C GLY A 92 -45.36 -11.62 29.07
N LEU A 93 -44.53 -10.82 28.40
CA LEU A 93 -43.52 -9.98 29.08
C LEU A 93 -44.12 -8.80 29.83
N GLU A 94 -45.34 -8.36 29.50
CA GLU A 94 -46.03 -7.27 30.21
C GLU A 94 -46.26 -7.55 31.71
N PHE A 95 -46.15 -8.82 32.13
CA PHE A 95 -46.24 -9.25 33.53
C PHE A 95 -44.88 -9.25 34.26
N ALA A 96 -43.76 -9.06 33.56
CA ALA A 96 -42.43 -8.96 34.14
C ALA A 96 -42.15 -7.55 34.73
N ILE A 97 -43.12 -6.99 35.47
CA ILE A 97 -43.13 -5.60 35.98
C ILE A 97 -41.91 -5.20 36.82
N ASN A 98 -41.14 -6.19 37.27
CA ASN A 98 -39.98 -6.06 38.14
C ASN A 98 -38.64 -6.05 37.38
N LEU A 99 -38.66 -6.21 36.06
CA LEU A 99 -37.50 -6.29 35.17
C LEU A 99 -36.74 -4.95 35.12
N ILE A 100 -35.40 -5.04 35.13
CA ILE A 100 -34.45 -3.92 35.21
C ILE A 100 -33.60 -3.86 33.94
N GLU A 101 -33.25 -5.02 33.39
CA GLU A 101 -32.43 -5.18 32.19
C GLU A 101 -33.14 -6.11 31.21
N LEU A 102 -33.20 -5.72 29.93
CA LEU A 102 -33.82 -6.52 28.88
C LEU A 102 -33.00 -6.42 27.59
N HIS A 103 -32.45 -7.56 27.15
CA HIS A 103 -31.70 -7.66 25.91
C HIS A 103 -32.43 -8.57 24.93
N LEU A 104 -32.88 -7.98 23.82
CA LEU A 104 -33.69 -8.61 22.77
C LEU A 104 -33.08 -8.42 21.37
N GLY A 105 -31.78 -8.14 21.30
CA GLY A 105 -31.08 -7.88 20.05
C GLY A 105 -31.05 -9.06 19.07
N GLY A 106 -31.01 -8.78 17.76
CA GLY A 106 -30.90 -9.80 16.71
C GLY A 106 -32.13 -10.71 16.55
N ASN A 107 -33.30 -10.33 17.08
CA ASN A 107 -34.54 -11.06 16.92
C ASN A 107 -35.32 -10.57 15.68
N ARG A 108 -36.65 -10.72 15.68
CA ARG A 108 -37.55 -10.34 14.59
C ARG A 108 -38.81 -9.67 15.15
N ILE A 109 -38.62 -8.83 16.16
CA ILE A 109 -39.66 -8.12 16.89
C ILE A 109 -40.12 -6.92 16.06
N SER A 110 -41.42 -6.65 16.05
CA SER A 110 -42.00 -5.43 15.47
C SER A 110 -42.98 -4.70 16.40
N ASP A 111 -43.56 -5.40 17.38
CA ASP A 111 -44.51 -4.84 18.36
C ASP A 111 -43.86 -4.75 19.75
N LEU A 112 -43.71 -3.51 20.24
CA LEU A 112 -43.16 -3.21 21.56
C LEU A 112 -44.24 -2.95 22.62
N SER A 113 -45.53 -3.08 22.28
CA SER A 113 -46.66 -2.83 23.21
C SER A 113 -46.54 -3.57 24.55
N PRO A 114 -46.06 -4.84 24.62
CA PRO A 114 -45.86 -5.55 25.89
C PRO A 114 -44.85 -4.87 26.84
N LEU A 115 -43.94 -4.04 26.34
CA LEU A 115 -42.91 -3.38 27.15
C LEU A 115 -43.42 -2.12 27.86
N LYS A 116 -44.58 -1.57 27.43
CA LYS A 116 -45.06 -0.22 27.79
C LYS A 116 -45.10 0.08 29.29
N ASN A 117 -45.38 -0.91 30.12
CA ASN A 117 -45.53 -0.75 31.57
C ASN A 117 -44.32 -1.25 32.38
N LEU A 118 -43.23 -1.68 31.73
CA LEU A 118 -42.01 -2.19 32.37
C LEU A 118 -41.12 -1.05 32.89
N THR A 119 -41.73 -0.13 33.63
CA THR A 119 -41.14 1.16 34.07
C THR A 119 -39.93 1.04 35.00
N ASN A 120 -39.59 -0.15 35.47
CA ASN A 120 -38.36 -0.42 36.23
C ASN A 120 -37.12 -0.66 35.34
N LEU A 121 -37.28 -0.74 34.02
CA LEU A 121 -36.17 -0.90 33.08
C LEU A 121 -35.20 0.29 33.15
N THR A 122 -33.91 -0.05 33.26
CA THR A 122 -32.77 0.88 33.22
C THR A 122 -31.87 0.62 32.01
N VAL A 123 -31.88 -0.61 31.49
CA VAL A 123 -31.18 -1.04 30.28
C VAL A 123 -32.17 -1.73 29.35
N LEU A 124 -32.24 -1.27 28.10
CA LEU A 124 -33.04 -1.90 27.05
C LEU A 124 -32.23 -1.98 25.74
N ASP A 125 -32.00 -3.21 25.27
CA ASP A 125 -31.34 -3.48 24.01
C ASP A 125 -32.31 -4.16 23.02
N LEU A 126 -32.57 -3.47 21.91
CA LEU A 126 -33.45 -3.88 20.82
C LEU A 126 -32.73 -3.87 19.46
N HIS A 127 -31.38 -3.89 19.44
CA HIS A 127 -30.61 -3.79 18.20
C HIS A 127 -30.98 -4.87 17.17
N THR A 128 -30.92 -4.55 15.87
CA THR A 128 -30.97 -5.52 14.77
C THR A 128 -32.23 -6.41 14.84
N ASN A 129 -33.38 -5.81 15.13
CA ASN A 129 -34.68 -6.45 15.01
C ASN A 129 -35.33 -6.24 13.63
N TYR A 130 -34.74 -5.36 12.80
CA TYR A 130 -35.06 -5.10 11.40
C TYR A 130 -36.46 -4.57 11.09
N ASN A 131 -37.42 -4.65 12.01
CA ASN A 131 -38.84 -4.37 11.77
C ASN A 131 -39.52 -3.53 12.87
N ILE A 132 -38.78 -3.03 13.87
CA ILE A 132 -39.31 -2.03 14.81
C ILE A 132 -39.40 -0.69 14.08
N SER A 133 -40.56 -0.04 14.14
CA SER A 133 -40.79 1.31 13.59
C SER A 133 -41.57 2.20 14.55
N ASP A 134 -42.55 1.63 15.26
CA ASP A 134 -43.25 2.29 16.37
C ASP A 134 -42.51 2.05 17.70
N ILE A 135 -41.97 3.13 18.27
CA ILE A 135 -41.35 3.16 19.60
C ILE A 135 -42.16 3.95 20.64
N SER A 136 -43.41 4.32 20.34
CA SER A 136 -44.32 4.96 21.29
C SER A 136 -44.57 4.16 22.58
N PRO A 137 -44.45 2.81 22.64
CA PRO A 137 -44.48 2.08 23.91
C PRO A 137 -43.33 2.45 24.87
N LEU A 138 -42.21 3.00 24.38
CA LEU A 138 -41.03 3.32 25.20
C LEU A 138 -41.14 4.65 25.96
N GLU A 139 -42.09 5.53 25.60
CA GLU A 139 -42.27 6.88 26.20
C GLU A 139 -42.38 6.85 27.74
N GLY A 140 -42.99 5.80 28.29
CA GLY A 140 -43.17 5.64 29.75
C GLY A 140 -41.93 5.16 30.51
N LEU A 141 -40.87 4.71 29.82
CA LEU A 141 -39.72 4.02 30.42
C LEU A 141 -38.64 4.99 30.92
N THR A 142 -39.06 6.03 31.65
CA THR A 142 -38.22 7.17 32.07
C THR A 142 -37.04 6.84 32.99
N ASN A 143 -36.93 5.60 33.50
CA ASN A 143 -35.78 5.12 34.26
C ASN A 143 -34.64 4.58 33.38
N LEU A 144 -34.81 4.51 32.05
CA LEU A 144 -33.76 4.10 31.13
C LEU A 144 -32.53 5.01 31.22
N THR A 145 -31.38 4.39 31.39
CA THR A 145 -30.04 5.01 31.39
C THR A 145 -29.21 4.58 30.17
N TRP A 146 -29.55 3.41 29.60
CA TRP A 146 -28.92 2.82 28.42
C TRP A 146 -30.01 2.30 27.48
N LEU A 147 -29.99 2.74 26.22
CA LEU A 147 -30.93 2.30 25.19
C LEU A 147 -30.21 2.08 23.85
N SER A 148 -30.41 0.90 23.26
CA SER A 148 -30.04 0.62 21.87
C SER A 148 -31.25 0.21 21.04
N LEU A 149 -31.41 0.89 19.90
CA LEU A 149 -32.44 0.70 18.88
C LEU A 149 -31.81 0.55 17.48
N ARG A 150 -30.49 0.33 17.39
CA ARG A 150 -29.73 0.20 16.13
C ARG A 150 -30.37 -0.79 15.15
N GLY A 151 -30.35 -0.53 13.85
CA GLY A 151 -30.69 -1.56 12.85
C GLY A 151 -32.17 -1.93 12.84
N ASN A 152 -33.02 -0.93 12.67
CA ASN A 152 -34.48 -1.02 12.69
C ASN A 152 -35.07 -0.13 11.57
N GLN A 153 -36.34 0.28 11.69
CA GLN A 153 -37.06 1.10 10.70
C GLN A 153 -37.71 2.33 11.36
N ILE A 154 -37.03 2.91 12.35
CA ILE A 154 -37.51 4.04 13.15
C ILE A 154 -37.27 5.33 12.38
N SER A 155 -38.28 6.20 12.34
CA SER A 155 -38.17 7.55 11.76
C SER A 155 -38.63 8.65 12.73
N ASP A 156 -39.67 8.36 13.53
CA ASP A 156 -40.12 9.22 14.62
C ASP A 156 -39.43 8.83 15.94
N VAL A 157 -38.57 9.74 16.44
CA VAL A 157 -37.87 9.60 17.73
C VAL A 157 -38.44 10.51 18.84
N SER A 158 -39.60 11.14 18.61
CA SER A 158 -40.26 11.97 19.62
C SER A 158 -40.56 11.24 20.95
N PRO A 159 -40.86 9.93 21.02
CA PRO A 159 -41.04 9.21 22.29
C PRO A 159 -39.78 9.17 23.17
N LEU A 160 -38.59 9.41 22.61
CA LEU A 160 -37.33 9.36 23.33
C LEU A 160 -37.02 10.67 24.09
N GLY A 161 -37.65 11.79 23.72
CA GLY A 161 -37.37 13.11 24.30
C GLY A 161 -37.71 13.25 25.79
N VAL A 162 -38.46 12.32 26.37
CA VAL A 162 -38.77 12.29 27.81
C VAL A 162 -37.78 11.45 28.63
N LEU A 163 -36.91 10.67 27.98
CA LEU A 163 -35.99 9.71 28.61
C LEU A 163 -34.71 10.40 29.13
N THR A 164 -34.87 11.48 29.89
CA THR A 164 -33.80 12.40 30.32
C THR A 164 -32.72 11.78 31.23
N ASN A 165 -32.90 10.54 31.70
CA ASN A 165 -31.90 9.78 32.45
C ASN A 165 -30.90 9.03 31.55
N LEU A 166 -31.08 9.01 30.23
CA LEU A 166 -30.16 8.37 29.29
C LEU A 166 -28.75 8.97 29.38
N THR A 167 -27.76 8.08 29.52
CA THR A 167 -26.32 8.35 29.43
C THR A 167 -25.72 7.74 28.15
N TYR A 168 -26.36 6.70 27.63
CA TYR A 168 -26.04 6.04 26.37
C TYR A 168 -27.31 5.92 25.54
N LEU A 169 -27.27 6.43 24.31
CA LEU A 169 -28.33 6.24 23.32
C LEU A 169 -27.72 5.85 21.98
N HIS A 170 -28.22 4.75 21.41
CA HIS A 170 -27.77 4.28 20.11
C HIS A 170 -28.95 3.99 19.19
N VAL A 171 -29.06 4.74 18.09
CA VAL A 171 -30.21 4.72 17.17
C VAL A 171 -29.82 4.63 15.70
N GLY A 172 -28.57 4.31 15.37
CA GLY A 172 -28.17 4.19 13.97
C GLY A 172 -28.81 3.09 13.15
N TYR A 173 -28.53 3.10 11.85
CA TYR A 173 -29.11 2.17 10.87
C TYR A 173 -30.65 2.17 10.97
N ASN A 174 -31.22 3.36 10.83
CA ASN A 174 -32.64 3.67 10.91
C ASN A 174 -33.02 4.66 9.78
N GLN A 175 -34.12 5.42 9.94
CA GLN A 175 -34.64 6.38 8.96
C GLN A 175 -34.90 7.74 9.63
N ILE A 176 -34.03 8.12 10.58
CA ILE A 176 -34.18 9.32 11.41
C ILE A 176 -33.65 10.53 10.65
N SER A 177 -34.43 11.60 10.63
CA SER A 177 -34.03 12.91 10.07
C SER A 177 -34.15 14.07 11.06
N ASP A 178 -35.08 13.97 12.03
CA ASP A 178 -35.25 14.95 13.10
C ASP A 178 -34.66 14.44 14.43
N VAL A 179 -33.50 14.99 14.80
CA VAL A 179 -32.84 14.74 16.10
C VAL A 179 -33.18 15.79 17.16
N SER A 180 -34.22 16.61 16.95
CA SER A 180 -34.67 17.61 17.93
C SER A 180 -35.08 17.02 19.29
N PRO A 181 -35.68 15.81 19.39
CA PRO A 181 -35.98 15.20 20.70
C PRO A 181 -34.76 14.91 21.56
N PHE A 182 -33.57 14.78 20.96
CA PHE A 182 -32.33 14.48 21.71
C PHE A 182 -31.74 15.71 22.40
N GLY A 183 -32.10 16.94 21.98
CA GLY A 183 -31.53 18.20 22.51
C GLY A 183 -31.80 18.48 24.00
N VAL A 184 -32.66 17.70 24.65
CA VAL A 184 -32.94 17.75 26.10
C VAL A 184 -32.25 16.65 26.91
N LEU A 185 -31.64 15.65 26.25
CA LEU A 185 -30.99 14.48 26.86
C LEU A 185 -29.58 14.81 27.38
N THR A 186 -29.47 15.89 28.15
CA THR A 186 -28.18 16.49 28.58
C THR A 186 -27.30 15.62 29.48
N ASN A 187 -27.78 14.45 29.92
CA ASN A 187 -27.00 13.43 30.62
C ASN A 187 -26.23 12.47 29.69
N LEU A 188 -26.45 12.55 28.36
CA LEU A 188 -25.74 11.70 27.40
C LEU A 188 -24.22 11.93 27.45
N THR A 189 -23.49 10.82 27.54
CA THR A 189 -22.04 10.73 27.40
C THR A 189 -21.65 10.00 26.09
N ARG A 190 -22.54 9.14 25.56
CA ARG A 190 -22.45 8.54 24.22
C ARG A 190 -23.76 8.72 23.46
N LEU A 191 -23.67 9.21 22.23
CA LEU A 191 -24.76 9.26 21.26
C LEU A 191 -24.28 8.68 19.92
N ASP A 192 -24.99 7.66 19.45
CA ASP A 192 -24.86 7.08 18.09
C ASP A 192 -26.12 7.40 17.29
N ILE A 193 -25.98 8.14 16.19
CA ILE A 193 -27.04 8.44 15.22
C ILE A 193 -26.61 8.05 13.79
N GLU A 194 -25.67 7.12 13.68
CA GLU A 194 -24.95 6.74 12.48
C GLU A 194 -25.85 6.07 11.41
N SER A 195 -25.53 6.16 10.12
CA SER A 195 -26.34 5.58 9.03
C SER A 195 -27.84 5.94 9.12
N ASN A 196 -28.15 7.22 8.94
CA ASN A 196 -29.50 7.81 9.02
C ASN A 196 -29.73 8.86 7.90
N MET A 197 -30.61 9.85 8.11
CA MET A 197 -30.96 10.93 7.18
C MET A 197 -30.87 12.30 7.87
N VAL A 198 -29.96 12.44 8.84
CA VAL A 198 -29.79 13.65 9.66
C VAL A 198 -29.01 14.70 8.89
N SER A 199 -29.49 15.94 8.92
CA SER A 199 -28.84 17.10 8.29
C SER A 199 -28.72 18.34 9.19
N ASP A 200 -29.52 18.43 10.26
CA ASP A 200 -29.48 19.52 11.23
C ASP A 200 -29.14 19.01 12.64
N LEU A 201 -27.98 19.42 13.16
CA LEU A 201 -27.52 19.11 14.51
C LEU A 201 -27.82 20.25 15.52
N SER A 202 -28.57 21.29 15.14
CA SER A 202 -28.77 22.51 15.93
C SER A 202 -29.43 22.31 17.31
N SER A 203 -30.18 21.21 17.47
CA SER A 203 -30.75 20.75 18.73
C SER A 203 -29.69 20.23 19.71
N LEU A 204 -28.62 19.61 19.20
CA LEU A 204 -27.64 18.87 19.99
C LEU A 204 -26.63 19.78 20.71
N LYS A 205 -26.58 21.08 20.41
CA LYS A 205 -25.61 22.05 20.95
C LYS A 205 -25.46 22.09 22.48
N ASN A 206 -26.47 21.62 23.22
CA ASN A 206 -26.47 21.59 24.68
C ASN A 206 -25.92 20.27 25.28
N LEU A 207 -25.60 19.26 24.45
CA LEU A 207 -25.10 17.96 24.87
C LEU A 207 -23.60 18.01 25.19
N THR A 208 -23.19 18.98 26.00
CA THR A 208 -21.78 19.27 26.32
C THR A 208 -21.11 18.19 27.18
N ASN A 209 -21.84 17.19 27.66
CA ASN A 209 -21.33 16.05 28.42
C ASN A 209 -20.88 14.87 27.52
N LEU A 210 -21.08 14.95 26.20
CA LEU A 210 -20.66 13.90 25.27
C LEU A 210 -19.14 13.70 25.31
N GLU A 211 -18.74 12.43 25.46
CA GLU A 211 -17.36 11.94 25.34
C GLU A 211 -17.18 11.13 24.03
N TYR A 212 -18.28 10.57 23.51
CA TYR A 212 -18.40 9.91 22.21
C TYR A 212 -19.61 10.49 21.47
N LEU A 213 -19.41 10.89 20.22
CA LEU A 213 -20.47 11.26 19.28
C LEU A 213 -20.14 10.65 17.92
N ASP A 214 -21.15 10.06 17.30
CA ASP A 214 -21.02 9.35 16.04
C ASP A 214 -22.28 9.63 15.19
N PHE A 215 -22.02 10.09 13.97
CA PHE A 215 -23.02 10.38 12.96
C PHE A 215 -22.53 10.04 11.55
N ASP A 216 -21.82 8.90 11.39
CA ASP A 216 -21.43 8.35 10.08
C ASP A 216 -22.61 8.34 9.09
N THR A 217 -22.34 8.37 7.78
CA THR A 217 -23.33 8.07 6.72
C THR A 217 -24.63 8.88 6.90
N ASN A 218 -24.52 10.20 6.78
CA ASN A 218 -25.62 11.14 7.00
C ASN A 218 -25.59 12.28 5.96
N ASN A 219 -26.30 13.39 6.21
CA ASN A 219 -26.34 14.56 5.33
C ASN A 219 -25.99 15.85 6.07
N VAL A 220 -25.09 15.77 7.07
CA VAL A 220 -24.65 16.91 7.87
C VAL A 220 -23.62 17.73 7.09
N SER A 221 -23.81 19.06 7.10
CA SER A 221 -22.82 20.03 6.55
C SER A 221 -22.41 21.12 7.54
N ASP A 222 -23.23 21.39 8.57
CA ASP A 222 -22.94 22.38 9.61
C ASP A 222 -22.65 21.71 10.97
N VAL A 223 -21.36 21.66 11.33
CA VAL A 223 -20.89 21.20 12.66
C VAL A 223 -20.73 22.33 13.68
N SER A 224 -21.20 23.56 13.39
CA SER A 224 -21.23 24.67 14.35
C SER A 224 -21.97 24.40 15.68
N PRO A 225 -22.98 23.50 15.75
CA PRO A 225 -23.57 23.08 17.02
C PRO A 225 -22.58 22.36 17.95
N LEU A 226 -21.52 21.73 17.42
CA LEU A 226 -20.60 20.91 18.21
C LEU A 226 -19.54 21.71 18.98
N LYS A 227 -19.39 23.02 18.70
CA LYS A 227 -18.28 23.86 19.17
C LYS A 227 -18.02 23.84 20.69
N ASP A 228 -19.07 23.63 21.49
CA ASP A 228 -19.01 23.66 22.96
C ASP A 228 -18.83 22.25 23.56
N MET A 229 -18.82 21.19 22.74
CA MET A 229 -18.63 19.77 23.12
C MET A 229 -17.15 19.42 23.42
N THR A 230 -16.49 20.26 24.21
CA THR A 230 -15.05 20.13 24.57
C THR A 230 -14.71 18.91 25.44
N ASN A 231 -15.69 18.06 25.74
CA ASN A 231 -15.52 16.79 26.43
C ASN A 231 -15.21 15.60 25.49
N LEU A 232 -15.49 15.72 24.18
CA LEU A 232 -15.30 14.65 23.21
C LEU A 232 -13.88 14.05 23.22
N ILE A 233 -13.84 12.73 23.23
CA ILE A 233 -12.65 11.87 23.18
C ILE A 233 -12.62 11.13 21.85
N VAL A 234 -13.79 10.74 21.36
CA VAL A 234 -14.05 10.13 20.07
C VAL A 234 -15.11 10.97 19.36
N LEU A 235 -14.88 11.28 18.09
CA LEU A 235 -15.85 11.87 17.18
C LEU A 235 -15.74 11.10 15.87
N ASP A 236 -16.87 10.57 15.40
CA ASP A 236 -17.03 10.02 14.06
C ASP A 236 -18.04 10.88 13.29
N ALA A 237 -17.64 11.31 12.10
CA ALA A 237 -18.35 12.24 11.22
C ALA A 237 -18.08 11.93 9.72
N SER A 238 -17.65 10.70 9.42
CA SER A 238 -17.44 10.09 8.10
C SER A 238 -18.70 10.13 7.20
N ASP A 239 -18.54 9.93 5.89
CA ASP A 239 -19.59 10.02 4.84
C ASP A 239 -20.67 11.09 5.11
N ASN A 240 -20.27 12.35 4.93
CA ASN A 240 -21.11 13.53 5.18
C ASN A 240 -20.80 14.66 4.17
N GLN A 241 -21.24 15.89 4.47
CA GLN A 241 -21.10 17.06 3.58
C GLN A 241 -20.38 18.23 4.26
N ILE A 242 -19.48 17.93 5.20
CA ILE A 242 -18.75 18.88 6.03
C ILE A 242 -17.61 19.50 5.23
N SER A 243 -17.46 20.83 5.34
CA SER A 243 -16.33 21.57 4.74
C SER A 243 -15.66 22.57 5.68
N ASP A 244 -16.36 23.01 6.74
CA ASP A 244 -15.80 23.86 7.80
C ASP A 244 -15.75 23.14 9.14
N ILE A 245 -14.56 22.69 9.51
CA ILE A 245 -14.25 22.08 10.81
C ILE A 245 -13.72 23.08 11.86
N PHE A 246 -13.80 24.40 11.61
CA PHE A 246 -13.45 25.42 12.61
C PHE A 246 -14.18 25.27 13.97
N PRO A 247 -15.44 24.79 14.04
CA PRO A 247 -16.09 24.46 15.31
C PRO A 247 -15.32 23.45 16.18
N LEU A 248 -14.54 22.53 15.59
CA LEU A 248 -13.85 21.47 16.33
C LEU A 248 -12.59 21.95 17.08
N LYS A 249 -12.11 23.18 16.81
CA LYS A 249 -10.78 23.69 17.23
C LYS A 249 -10.46 23.58 18.73
N ASP A 250 -11.46 23.62 19.61
CA ASP A 250 -11.28 23.61 21.07
C ASP A 250 -11.40 22.20 21.68
N MET A 251 -11.67 21.16 20.86
CA MET A 251 -11.82 19.75 21.27
C MET A 251 -10.47 19.06 21.60
N THR A 252 -9.64 19.70 22.40
CA THR A 252 -8.28 19.27 22.81
C THR A 252 -8.22 18.00 23.69
N LYS A 253 -9.34 17.28 23.81
CA LYS A 253 -9.44 15.96 24.44
C LYS A 253 -9.48 14.81 23.45
N LEU A 254 -9.79 15.07 22.17
CA LEU A 254 -9.88 14.06 21.11
C LEU A 254 -8.63 13.18 21.06
N ARG A 255 -8.87 11.90 20.79
CA ARG A 255 -7.89 10.83 20.64
C ARG A 255 -8.10 10.04 19.36
N HIS A 256 -9.36 9.94 18.94
CA HIS A 256 -9.81 9.35 17.70
C HIS A 256 -10.73 10.39 17.09
N LEU A 257 -10.42 10.81 15.87
CA LEU A 257 -11.28 11.64 15.03
C LEU A 257 -11.35 10.92 13.71
N ASP A 258 -12.57 10.56 13.35
CA ASP A 258 -12.91 10.10 12.01
C ASP A 258 -13.80 11.17 11.36
N ILE A 259 -13.44 11.57 10.15
CA ILE A 259 -14.16 12.56 9.34
C ILE A 259 -13.84 12.40 7.84
N ASP A 260 -13.71 11.15 7.40
CA ASP A 260 -13.51 10.77 6.01
C ASP A 260 -14.64 11.24 5.06
N THR A 261 -14.47 11.01 3.75
CA THR A 261 -15.53 11.13 2.72
C THR A 261 -16.37 12.39 2.89
N ASN A 262 -15.67 13.53 2.84
CA ASN A 262 -16.23 14.84 3.16
C ASN A 262 -15.74 15.90 2.14
N MET A 263 -15.81 17.18 2.49
CA MET A 263 -15.39 18.30 1.62
C MET A 263 -14.43 19.25 2.34
N ILE A 264 -13.55 18.71 3.19
CA ILE A 264 -12.62 19.49 4.01
C ILE A 264 -11.40 19.90 3.19
N LEU A 265 -11.10 21.21 3.21
CA LEU A 265 -9.88 21.77 2.60
C LEU A 265 -8.87 22.26 3.65
N ASN A 266 -9.30 22.46 4.91
CA ASN A 266 -8.55 23.25 5.90
C ASN A 266 -8.52 22.57 7.28
N VAL A 267 -7.42 21.86 7.55
CA VAL A 267 -7.17 21.18 8.83
C VAL A 267 -6.53 22.07 9.91
N SER A 268 -6.47 23.40 9.71
CA SER A 268 -5.94 24.33 10.73
C SER A 268 -6.65 24.31 12.11
N PRO A 269 -7.93 23.89 12.24
CA PRO A 269 -8.56 23.65 13.55
C PRO A 269 -7.91 22.51 14.35
N LEU A 270 -7.33 21.50 13.70
CA LEU A 270 -6.81 20.29 14.37
C LEU A 270 -5.46 20.51 15.09
N LYS A 271 -4.74 21.59 14.78
CA LYS A 271 -3.33 21.85 15.15
C LYS A 271 -2.96 21.71 16.65
N ASP A 272 -3.92 21.84 17.54
CA ASP A 272 -3.74 21.82 19.00
C ASP A 272 -4.29 20.54 19.67
N MET A 273 -4.82 19.58 18.89
CA MET A 273 -5.35 18.28 19.35
C MET A 273 -4.26 17.27 19.73
N ARG A 274 -3.26 17.68 20.53
CA ARG A 274 -2.03 16.91 20.85
C ARG A 274 -2.22 15.62 21.67
N LYS A 275 -3.45 15.12 21.77
CA LYS A 275 -3.80 13.81 22.34
C LYS A 275 -4.27 12.81 21.28
N MET A 276 -4.40 13.23 20.03
CA MET A 276 -4.73 12.38 18.89
C MET A 276 -3.82 11.15 18.82
N ARG A 277 -4.43 10.02 18.42
CA ARG A 277 -3.83 8.69 18.28
C ARG A 277 -4.26 8.07 16.95
N PHE A 278 -5.55 8.16 16.65
CA PHE A 278 -6.14 7.84 15.37
C PHE A 278 -6.66 9.15 14.77
N LEU A 279 -6.37 9.38 13.50
CA LEU A 279 -6.92 10.49 12.73
C LEU A 279 -7.17 9.97 11.32
N ASP A 280 -8.43 9.90 10.95
CA ASP A 280 -8.86 9.68 9.58
C ASP A 280 -9.34 11.01 8.97
N LEU A 281 -8.89 11.25 7.75
CA LEU A 281 -9.15 12.42 6.92
C LEU A 281 -9.26 12.03 5.43
N HIS A 282 -9.54 10.77 5.13
CA HIS A 282 -9.52 10.20 3.79
C HIS A 282 -10.66 10.74 2.90
N GLY A 283 -10.60 10.57 1.58
CA GLY A 283 -11.66 11.02 0.66
C GLY A 283 -12.04 12.51 0.79
N ASN A 284 -11.05 13.40 0.91
CA ASN A 284 -11.26 14.83 1.19
C ASN A 284 -10.59 15.74 0.13
N LYS A 285 -10.26 17.00 0.46
CA LYS A 285 -9.69 18.01 -0.47
C LYS A 285 -8.52 18.76 0.16
N ILE A 286 -7.77 18.07 1.01
CA ILE A 286 -6.69 18.62 1.84
C ILE A 286 -5.41 18.68 1.00
N SER A 287 -4.77 19.84 0.99
CA SER A 287 -3.46 20.04 0.35
C SER A 287 -2.38 20.60 1.30
N ASP A 288 -2.78 21.15 2.46
CA ASP A 288 -1.88 21.69 3.49
C ASP A 288 -2.05 20.94 4.81
N VAL A 289 -1.20 19.94 5.03
CA VAL A 289 -1.08 19.20 6.30
C VAL A 289 -0.15 19.87 7.32
N SER A 290 0.35 21.09 7.07
CA SER A 290 1.20 21.83 8.02
C SER A 290 0.58 22.10 9.41
N PRO A 291 -0.75 22.13 9.60
CA PRO A 291 -1.37 22.12 10.92
C PRO A 291 -1.08 20.85 11.73
N LEU A 292 -0.94 19.69 11.09
CA LEU A 292 -0.85 18.38 11.74
C LEU A 292 0.51 18.13 12.42
N LYS A 293 1.55 18.91 12.10
CA LYS A 293 2.94 18.72 12.59
C LYS A 293 3.14 18.59 14.11
N ASN A 294 2.20 19.06 14.92
CA ASN A 294 2.28 18.99 16.39
C ASN A 294 1.54 17.76 16.96
N LEU A 295 0.89 16.96 16.12
CA LEU A 295 0.15 15.76 16.51
C LEU A 295 1.10 14.55 16.63
N THR A 296 2.26 14.75 17.27
CA THR A 296 3.34 13.76 17.43
C THR A 296 3.01 12.60 18.39
N ARG A 297 1.72 12.31 18.56
CA ARG A 297 1.15 11.21 19.35
C ARG A 297 0.24 10.29 18.54
N ILE A 298 0.00 10.63 17.28
CA ILE A 298 -0.66 9.74 16.34
C ILE A 298 0.12 8.41 16.30
N GLU A 299 -0.65 7.34 16.36
CA GLU A 299 -0.29 5.93 16.33
C GLU A 299 -0.71 5.32 14.97
N GLU A 300 -1.71 5.94 14.32
CA GLU A 300 -2.38 5.54 13.06
C GLU A 300 -2.92 6.81 12.37
N LEU A 301 -2.55 7.05 11.10
CA LEU A 301 -2.92 8.24 10.33
C LEU A 301 -3.42 7.83 8.95
N ASP A 302 -4.63 8.26 8.62
CA ASP A 302 -5.17 8.17 7.27
C ASP A 302 -5.29 9.56 6.63
N LEU A 303 -4.88 9.64 5.36
CA LEU A 303 -4.83 10.83 4.51
C LEU A 303 -5.04 10.48 3.03
N ASP A 304 -5.63 9.32 2.69
CA ASP A 304 -5.85 8.90 1.30
C ASP A 304 -6.74 9.87 0.49
N ASP A 305 -6.73 9.69 -0.83
CA ASP A 305 -7.68 10.29 -1.79
C ASP A 305 -7.87 11.82 -1.56
N ASN A 306 -6.74 12.54 -1.62
CA ASN A 306 -6.60 13.95 -1.22
C ASN A 306 -5.78 14.78 -2.24
N GLU A 307 -5.27 15.96 -1.86
CA GLU A 307 -4.47 16.84 -2.73
C GLU A 307 -3.06 17.14 -2.17
N ILE A 308 -2.50 16.26 -1.35
CA ILE A 308 -1.26 16.46 -0.59
C ILE A 308 -0.04 16.30 -1.50
N SER A 309 0.94 17.19 -1.34
CA SER A 309 2.25 17.09 -2.04
C SER A 309 3.46 17.39 -1.14
N ASP A 310 3.24 17.92 0.07
CA ASP A 310 4.29 18.19 1.06
C ASP A 310 4.00 17.43 2.37
N VAL A 311 4.66 16.29 2.54
CA VAL A 311 4.61 15.47 3.77
C VAL A 311 5.67 15.88 4.81
N SER A 312 6.38 17.01 4.62
CA SER A 312 7.34 17.54 5.61
C SER A 312 6.75 17.83 7.00
N PRO A 313 5.43 18.10 7.17
CA PRO A 313 4.79 18.16 8.49
C PRO A 313 4.79 16.83 9.26
N LEU A 314 4.82 15.68 8.58
CA LEU A 314 4.65 14.35 9.18
C LEU A 314 5.94 13.79 9.81
N LYS A 315 7.11 14.33 9.46
CA LYS A 315 8.46 13.82 9.82
C LYS A 315 8.71 13.54 11.33
N ASP A 316 7.99 14.23 12.21
CA ASP A 316 8.15 14.19 13.66
C ASP A 316 7.08 13.28 14.34
N MET A 317 6.22 12.62 13.54
CA MET A 317 5.21 11.66 13.99
C MET A 317 5.80 10.26 14.26
N THR A 318 6.94 10.20 14.95
CA THR A 318 7.70 8.94 15.21
C THR A 318 6.99 7.95 16.17
N ARG A 319 5.69 8.14 16.40
CA ARG A 319 4.78 7.29 17.15
C ARG A 319 3.78 6.54 16.27
N LEU A 320 3.73 6.85 14.97
CA LEU A 320 3.09 5.99 13.98
C LEU A 320 3.69 4.58 14.11
N THR A 321 2.81 3.60 14.30
CA THR A 321 3.14 2.20 14.56
C THR A 321 2.25 1.23 13.82
N THR A 322 0.99 1.58 13.57
CA THR A 322 0.07 0.77 12.79
C THR A 322 0.26 1.16 11.32
N LEU A 323 -0.65 1.98 10.79
CA LEU A 323 -0.73 2.48 9.43
C LEU A 323 -0.31 3.95 9.33
N LEU A 324 0.32 4.29 8.21
CA LEU A 324 0.33 5.63 7.63
C LEU A 324 -0.17 5.46 6.20
N ASP A 325 -1.37 5.96 5.95
CA ASP A 325 -1.95 6.00 4.62
C ASP A 325 -1.74 7.37 3.96
N LEU A 326 -1.40 7.33 2.67
CA LEU A 326 -1.07 8.46 1.83
C LEU A 326 -1.44 8.20 0.34
N ASP A 327 -2.35 7.25 0.10
CA ASP A 327 -2.97 6.89 -1.20
C ASP A 327 -3.50 8.11 -1.98
N GLY A 328 -3.55 8.03 -3.31
CA GLY A 328 -4.44 8.90 -4.10
C GLY A 328 -4.05 10.37 -4.07
N ASN A 329 -2.74 10.64 -4.02
CA ASN A 329 -2.20 11.94 -3.67
C ASN A 329 -1.27 12.53 -4.76
N LYS A 330 -0.41 13.48 -4.40
CA LYS A 330 0.44 14.24 -5.34
C LYS A 330 1.88 14.29 -4.84
N ILE A 331 2.28 13.30 -4.04
CA ILE A 331 3.56 13.20 -3.33
C ILE A 331 4.66 12.76 -4.29
N SER A 332 5.87 13.28 -4.07
CA SER A 332 7.07 12.91 -4.83
C SER A 332 8.36 12.94 -3.99
N ASP A 333 8.37 13.67 -2.87
CA ASP A 333 9.47 13.67 -1.88
C ASP A 333 9.00 13.04 -0.57
N ILE A 334 9.33 11.76 -0.37
CA ILE A 334 9.09 11.02 0.88
C ILE A 334 10.28 11.09 1.86
N SER A 335 11.28 11.96 1.62
CA SER A 335 12.40 12.18 2.55
C SER A 335 12.04 12.66 3.97
N PRO A 336 10.83 13.22 4.23
CA PRO A 336 10.30 13.39 5.59
C PRO A 336 10.06 12.07 6.35
N LEU A 337 9.65 11.00 5.67
CA LEU A 337 9.16 9.75 6.29
C LEU A 337 10.28 8.86 6.86
N LYS A 338 11.55 9.07 6.47
CA LYS A 338 12.74 8.25 6.83
C LYS A 338 12.99 7.97 8.32
N ASN A 339 12.33 8.69 9.21
CA ASN A 339 12.47 8.58 10.67
C ASN A 339 11.29 7.84 11.34
N LEU A 340 10.27 7.43 10.59
CA LEU A 340 9.09 6.72 11.08
C LEU A 340 9.38 5.23 11.35
N ILE A 341 10.54 4.93 11.92
CA ILE A 341 11.15 3.58 12.03
C ILE A 341 10.34 2.54 12.81
N ASN A 342 9.22 2.93 13.43
CA ASN A 342 8.34 2.03 14.17
C ASN A 342 7.11 1.57 13.36
N LEU A 343 6.89 2.15 12.18
CA LEU A 343 5.76 1.88 11.29
C LEU A 343 5.74 0.40 10.83
N MET A 344 4.54 -0.18 10.74
CA MET A 344 4.32 -1.56 10.29
C MET A 344 3.66 -1.61 8.91
N GLU A 345 2.75 -0.68 8.63
CA GLU A 345 1.97 -0.61 7.40
C GLU A 345 2.15 0.81 6.82
N LEU A 346 2.50 0.90 5.54
CA LEU A 346 2.72 2.16 4.83
C LEU A 346 2.12 2.04 3.44
N ASP A 347 1.16 2.90 3.15
CA ASP A 347 0.61 3.07 1.81
C ASP A 347 1.09 4.37 1.17
N LEU A 348 1.34 4.31 -0.14
CA LEU A 348 2.00 5.32 -0.96
C LEU A 348 1.68 5.16 -2.47
N ASP A 349 0.63 4.41 -2.84
CA ASP A 349 0.13 4.23 -4.22
C ASP A 349 -0.43 5.52 -4.86
N ASP A 350 -1.00 5.47 -6.09
CA ASP A 350 -1.35 6.59 -7.00
C ASP A 350 -0.66 7.93 -6.66
N ASN A 351 0.66 7.92 -6.82
CA ASN A 351 1.51 9.04 -6.44
C ASN A 351 2.54 9.33 -7.55
N ARG A 352 3.64 10.02 -7.20
CA ARG A 352 4.65 10.48 -8.17
C ARG A 352 6.06 10.21 -7.66
N ILE A 353 6.20 9.16 -6.86
CA ILE A 353 7.42 8.77 -6.18
C ILE A 353 8.35 8.07 -7.18
N SER A 354 9.65 8.29 -7.00
CA SER A 354 10.70 7.67 -7.83
C SER A 354 11.99 7.42 -7.05
N ASP A 355 12.22 8.16 -5.95
CA ASP A 355 13.30 7.91 -4.99
C ASP A 355 12.73 7.36 -3.67
N ILE A 356 12.86 6.05 -3.46
CA ILE A 356 12.48 5.37 -2.21
C ILE A 356 13.65 5.16 -1.24
N ALA A 357 14.81 5.80 -1.46
CA ALA A 357 15.93 5.79 -0.51
C ALA A 357 15.61 6.24 0.94
N PRO A 358 14.55 7.05 1.19
CA PRO A 358 14.05 7.30 2.55
C PRO A 358 13.57 6.06 3.31
N LEU A 359 13.00 5.05 2.62
CA LEU A 359 12.35 3.88 3.25
C LEU A 359 13.32 2.87 3.85
N LYS A 360 14.60 2.85 3.42
CA LYS A 360 15.60 1.80 3.75
C LYS A 360 15.86 1.48 5.23
N ASN A 361 15.39 2.32 6.14
CA ASN A 361 15.54 2.18 7.59
C ASN A 361 14.22 1.86 8.32
N LEU A 362 13.09 1.77 7.60
CA LEU A 362 11.78 1.43 8.14
C LEU A 362 11.65 -0.10 8.33
N THR A 363 12.64 -0.70 9.00
CA THR A 363 12.81 -2.16 9.08
C THR A 363 11.71 -2.89 9.86
N ASN A 364 10.73 -2.16 10.40
CA ASN A 364 9.56 -2.73 11.06
C ASN A 364 8.38 -2.95 10.11
N LEU A 365 8.44 -2.43 8.87
CA LEU A 365 7.38 -2.64 7.88
C LEU A 365 7.14 -4.13 7.64
N THR A 366 5.86 -4.49 7.63
CA THR A 366 5.29 -5.81 7.32
C THR A 366 4.42 -5.76 6.07
N VAL A 367 3.77 -4.62 5.82
CA VAL A 367 3.07 -4.29 4.58
C VAL A 367 3.70 -3.01 4.02
N LEU A 368 3.89 -2.96 2.72
CA LEU A 368 4.33 -1.76 2.00
C LEU A 368 3.70 -1.78 0.62
N ASP A 369 2.83 -0.82 0.37
CA ASP A 369 2.31 -0.53 -0.96
C ASP A 369 3.08 0.67 -1.56
N LEU A 370 3.36 0.57 -2.85
CA LEU A 370 4.09 1.50 -3.69
C LEU A 370 3.58 1.47 -5.15
N HIS A 371 2.37 0.97 -5.40
CA HIS A 371 1.85 0.78 -6.76
C HIS A 371 1.57 2.09 -7.51
N ASP A 372 1.27 2.02 -8.81
CA ASP A 372 0.94 3.17 -9.68
C ASP A 372 1.90 4.40 -9.56
N ASN A 373 3.20 4.11 -9.50
CA ASN A 373 4.25 5.11 -9.22
C ASN A 373 5.31 5.20 -10.35
N ARG A 374 6.53 5.65 -10.04
CA ARG A 374 7.62 5.87 -11.04
C ARG A 374 8.96 5.32 -10.57
N ILE A 375 8.91 4.23 -9.81
CA ILE A 375 10.06 3.61 -9.17
C ILE A 375 10.77 2.70 -10.16
N SER A 376 12.11 2.79 -10.20
CA SER A 376 12.97 1.89 -10.98
C SER A 376 14.15 1.32 -10.20
N ASP A 377 14.43 1.84 -9.01
CA ASP A 377 15.50 1.39 -8.11
C ASP A 377 14.90 1.00 -6.76
N ILE A 378 14.78 -0.32 -6.55
CA ILE A 378 14.27 -0.91 -5.31
C ILE A 378 15.37 -1.34 -4.34
N SER A 379 16.64 -0.96 -4.60
CA SER A 379 17.76 -1.24 -3.70
C SER A 379 17.66 -0.68 -2.27
N PRO A 380 16.78 0.31 -1.97
CA PRO A 380 16.42 0.66 -0.59
C PRO A 380 15.69 -0.45 0.18
N LEU A 381 14.91 -1.31 -0.48
CA LEU A 381 14.01 -2.29 0.15
C LEU A 381 14.73 -3.53 0.72
N LYS A 382 15.93 -3.86 0.23
CA LYS A 382 16.66 -5.12 0.53
C LYS A 382 16.89 -5.51 2.00
N ASN A 383 16.74 -4.56 2.92
CA ASN A 383 16.93 -4.78 4.36
C ASN A 383 15.60 -4.80 5.14
N LEU A 384 14.45 -4.59 4.46
CA LEU A 384 13.11 -4.62 5.05
C LEU A 384 12.63 -6.07 5.21
N VAL A 385 13.47 -6.92 5.81
CA VAL A 385 13.29 -8.38 5.91
C VAL A 385 12.08 -8.83 6.72
N ASN A 386 11.31 -7.90 7.30
CA ASN A 386 10.06 -8.18 7.99
C ASN A 386 8.83 -8.02 7.07
N LEU A 387 8.99 -7.54 5.83
CA LEU A 387 7.92 -7.51 4.85
C LEU A 387 7.35 -8.93 4.64
N VAL A 388 6.03 -8.99 4.70
CA VAL A 388 5.16 -10.14 4.47
C VAL A 388 4.31 -9.89 3.22
N ASP A 389 3.92 -8.63 3.05
CA ASP A 389 3.21 -8.10 1.90
C ASP A 389 4.05 -6.97 1.27
N LEU A 390 4.05 -6.90 -0.05
CA LEU A 390 4.80 -5.90 -0.82
C LEU A 390 4.14 -5.74 -2.19
N ASP A 391 3.54 -4.57 -2.40
CA ASP A 391 3.07 -4.14 -3.70
C ASP A 391 4.08 -3.21 -4.38
N LEU A 392 4.23 -3.40 -5.69
CA LEU A 392 5.13 -2.70 -6.58
C LEU A 392 4.55 -2.59 -8.01
N ASP A 393 3.24 -2.78 -8.21
CA ASP A 393 2.62 -2.79 -9.54
C ASP A 393 2.71 -1.42 -10.28
N ASP A 394 2.42 -1.44 -11.59
CA ASP A 394 2.44 -0.30 -12.54
C ASP A 394 3.62 0.69 -12.39
N ASN A 395 4.80 0.14 -12.11
CA ASN A 395 6.05 0.88 -11.91
C ASN A 395 7.01 0.75 -13.11
N GLN A 396 8.32 0.93 -12.90
CA GLN A 396 9.34 0.96 -13.96
C GLN A 396 10.53 0.04 -13.63
N ILE A 397 10.28 -1.02 -12.86
CA ILE A 397 11.28 -1.93 -12.31
C ILE A 397 11.70 -2.95 -13.37
N SER A 398 13.01 -3.15 -13.51
CA SER A 398 13.60 -4.16 -14.41
C SER A 398 14.61 -5.09 -13.71
N ASP A 399 14.96 -4.82 -12.45
CA ASP A 399 15.91 -5.60 -11.65
C ASP A 399 15.34 -5.77 -10.23
N ILE A 400 15.09 -7.03 -9.85
CA ILE A 400 14.57 -7.43 -8.54
C ILE A 400 15.60 -8.19 -7.69
N SER A 401 16.89 -8.09 -8.01
CA SER A 401 17.98 -8.78 -7.28
C SER A 401 18.08 -8.38 -5.80
N ASP A 402 17.67 -7.16 -5.45
CA ASP A 402 17.61 -6.69 -4.07
C ASP A 402 16.48 -7.33 -3.23
N LEU A 403 15.45 -7.94 -3.85
CA LEU A 403 14.39 -8.68 -3.14
C LEU A 403 14.86 -10.02 -2.56
N THR A 404 16.01 -10.55 -2.98
CA THR A 404 16.51 -11.90 -2.61
C THR A 404 16.57 -12.24 -1.12
N ASN A 405 16.59 -11.24 -0.23
CA ASN A 405 16.65 -11.41 1.23
C ASN A 405 15.30 -11.24 1.93
N LEU A 406 14.22 -10.88 1.21
CA LEU A 406 12.89 -10.66 1.77
C LEU A 406 12.12 -11.99 1.92
N THR A 407 12.77 -12.99 2.52
CA THR A 407 12.26 -14.38 2.57
C THR A 407 11.01 -14.57 3.43
N ASN A 408 10.49 -13.51 4.05
CA ASN A 408 9.23 -13.52 4.80
C ASN A 408 8.01 -13.14 3.95
N LEU A 409 8.21 -12.64 2.71
CA LEU A 409 7.12 -12.35 1.79
C LEU A 409 6.24 -13.58 1.55
N THR A 410 4.94 -13.37 1.67
CA THR A 410 3.86 -14.29 1.31
C THR A 410 3.04 -13.77 0.13
N ILE A 411 2.90 -12.45 0.03
CA ILE A 411 2.29 -11.76 -1.11
C ILE A 411 3.39 -10.90 -1.74
N LEU A 412 3.40 -10.81 -3.06
CA LEU A 412 4.30 -9.97 -3.84
C LEU A 412 3.62 -9.67 -5.18
N ASP A 413 3.22 -8.42 -5.37
CA ASP A 413 2.80 -7.92 -6.67
C ASP A 413 3.97 -7.25 -7.39
N LEU A 414 4.02 -7.45 -8.70
CA LEU A 414 5.02 -6.96 -9.64
C LEU A 414 4.42 -6.70 -11.03
N ASP A 415 3.09 -6.62 -11.17
CA ASP A 415 2.39 -6.31 -12.43
C ASP A 415 2.85 -4.97 -13.05
N GLY A 416 2.57 -4.73 -14.34
CA GLY A 416 2.81 -3.46 -15.05
C GLY A 416 4.29 -3.06 -15.22
N ASN A 417 5.22 -3.93 -14.82
CA ASN A 417 6.65 -3.63 -14.77
C ASN A 417 7.42 -4.06 -16.04
N ARG A 418 8.76 -4.13 -15.96
CA ARG A 418 9.67 -4.40 -17.10
C ARG A 418 10.59 -5.59 -16.82
N LEU A 419 10.09 -6.57 -16.07
CA LEU A 419 10.86 -7.71 -15.60
C LEU A 419 11.01 -8.77 -16.69
N SER A 420 12.25 -9.18 -16.96
CA SER A 420 12.57 -10.35 -17.78
C SER A 420 13.34 -11.44 -17.01
N ASN A 421 14.05 -11.05 -15.95
CA ASN A 421 14.86 -11.94 -15.12
C ASN A 421 14.27 -12.11 -13.71
N ILE A 422 13.46 -13.14 -13.53
CA ILE A 422 12.85 -13.49 -12.24
C ILE A 422 13.67 -14.49 -11.40
N SER A 423 14.95 -14.73 -11.72
CA SER A 423 15.81 -15.60 -10.90
C SER A 423 15.90 -15.23 -9.40
N PRO A 424 15.83 -13.95 -8.97
CA PRO A 424 15.76 -13.57 -7.56
C PRO A 424 14.61 -14.21 -6.77
N LEU A 425 13.46 -14.45 -7.41
CA LEU A 425 12.27 -15.00 -6.74
C LEU A 425 12.46 -16.44 -6.26
N SER A 426 13.42 -17.19 -6.81
CA SER A 426 13.69 -18.59 -6.46
C SER A 426 14.08 -18.84 -4.99
N LEU A 427 14.34 -17.78 -4.22
CA LEU A 427 14.65 -17.82 -2.78
C LEU A 427 13.45 -17.47 -1.89
N LEU A 428 12.36 -16.93 -2.45
CA LEU A 428 11.18 -16.45 -1.71
C LEU A 428 10.19 -17.58 -1.44
N LEU A 429 10.67 -18.66 -0.81
CA LEU A 429 9.94 -19.93 -0.65
C LEU A 429 8.63 -19.85 0.16
N ASN A 430 8.35 -18.71 0.81
CA ASN A 430 7.13 -18.47 1.57
C ASN A 430 5.99 -17.84 0.77
N LEU A 431 6.23 -17.42 -0.49
CA LEU A 431 5.19 -16.86 -1.36
C LEU A 431 4.01 -17.82 -1.50
N THR A 432 2.82 -17.29 -1.24
CA THR A 432 1.50 -17.89 -1.45
C THR A 432 0.78 -17.22 -2.62
N GLU A 433 1.04 -15.94 -2.86
CA GLU A 433 0.49 -15.16 -3.96
C GLU A 433 1.66 -14.43 -4.64
N LEU A 434 1.67 -14.45 -5.96
CA LEU A 434 2.69 -13.80 -6.79
C LEU A 434 2.02 -13.36 -8.08
N ASP A 435 1.96 -12.05 -8.29
CA ASP A 435 1.61 -11.50 -9.59
C ASP A 435 2.87 -11.12 -10.37
N LEU A 436 2.80 -11.32 -11.68
CA LEU A 436 3.83 -10.99 -12.66
C LEU A 436 3.19 -10.56 -13.99
N HIS A 437 1.90 -10.16 -14.01
CA HIS A 437 1.16 -9.73 -15.20
C HIS A 437 1.88 -8.61 -15.98
N ASP A 438 1.54 -8.46 -17.27
CA ASP A 438 2.04 -7.46 -18.22
C ASP A 438 3.56 -7.10 -18.18
N ASN A 439 4.39 -8.10 -17.85
CA ASN A 439 5.86 -8.02 -17.82
C ASN A 439 6.52 -8.58 -19.10
N HIS A 440 7.84 -8.84 -19.04
CA HIS A 440 8.65 -9.38 -20.15
C HIS A 440 9.28 -10.74 -19.79
N VAL A 441 8.64 -11.54 -18.93
CA VAL A 441 9.17 -12.82 -18.45
C VAL A 441 9.18 -13.86 -19.57
N VAL A 442 10.28 -14.61 -19.68
CA VAL A 442 10.44 -15.71 -20.66
C VAL A 442 10.82 -17.04 -19.99
N ASP A 443 11.44 -17.02 -18.80
CA ASP A 443 11.89 -18.22 -18.06
C ASP A 443 11.20 -18.31 -16.68
N VAL A 444 10.27 -19.25 -16.54
CA VAL A 444 9.57 -19.56 -15.28
C VAL A 444 10.27 -20.61 -14.42
N SER A 445 11.41 -21.15 -14.86
CA SER A 445 12.18 -22.15 -14.08
C SER A 445 12.69 -21.69 -12.70
N PRO A 446 12.85 -20.38 -12.39
CA PRO A 446 13.06 -19.92 -11.02
C PRO A 446 11.91 -20.24 -10.06
N LEU A 447 10.66 -20.26 -10.55
CA LEU A 447 9.46 -20.41 -9.73
C LEU A 447 9.23 -21.86 -9.25
N LYS A 448 9.83 -22.85 -9.91
CA LYS A 448 9.56 -24.31 -9.72
C LYS A 448 9.59 -24.85 -8.28
N ASN A 449 10.24 -24.13 -7.35
CA ASN A 449 10.36 -24.51 -5.93
C ASN A 449 9.41 -23.74 -5.00
N LEU A 450 8.63 -22.80 -5.52
CA LEU A 450 7.65 -22.00 -4.78
C LEU A 450 6.37 -22.82 -4.54
N THR A 451 6.53 -23.96 -3.85
CA THR A 451 5.46 -24.97 -3.67
C THR A 451 4.32 -24.52 -2.77
N ASN A 452 4.46 -23.36 -2.13
CA ASN A 452 3.45 -22.72 -1.29
C ASN A 452 2.51 -21.80 -2.08
N LEU A 453 2.78 -21.52 -3.36
CA LEU A 453 1.90 -20.72 -4.21
C LEU A 453 0.49 -21.32 -4.31
N ILE A 454 -0.47 -20.41 -4.27
CA ILE A 454 -1.93 -20.62 -4.26
C ILE A 454 -2.55 -19.73 -5.35
N ILE A 455 -2.07 -18.50 -5.50
CA ILE A 455 -2.36 -17.60 -6.62
C ILE A 455 -1.06 -17.38 -7.38
N LEU A 456 -1.13 -17.41 -8.71
CA LEU A 456 -0.02 -17.08 -9.60
C LEU A 456 -0.57 -16.53 -10.91
N ASP A 457 -0.37 -15.24 -11.17
CA ASP A 457 -0.57 -14.68 -12.51
C ASP A 457 0.78 -14.64 -13.27
N LEU A 458 0.72 -15.01 -14.54
CA LEU A 458 1.82 -14.99 -15.49
C LEU A 458 1.36 -14.44 -16.85
N SER A 459 0.14 -13.93 -16.97
CA SER A 459 -0.45 -13.41 -18.20
C SER A 459 0.29 -12.16 -18.72
N GLY A 460 0.02 -11.71 -19.95
CA GLY A 460 0.71 -10.55 -20.57
C GLY A 460 2.18 -10.79 -21.02
N ASN A 461 2.86 -11.77 -20.44
CA ASN A 461 4.29 -12.06 -20.60
C ASN A 461 4.69 -12.70 -21.94
N HIS A 462 5.95 -13.17 -22.04
CA HIS A 462 6.55 -13.76 -23.24
C HIS A 462 6.88 -15.26 -23.06
N ILE A 463 6.16 -15.99 -22.20
CA ILE A 463 6.53 -17.34 -21.75
C ILE A 463 6.10 -18.39 -22.79
N SER A 464 7.10 -19.12 -23.35
CA SER A 464 6.86 -20.20 -24.32
C SER A 464 6.94 -21.62 -23.73
N ASP A 465 7.50 -21.80 -22.53
CA ASP A 465 7.67 -23.10 -21.89
C ASP A 465 7.31 -23.05 -20.40
N PHE A 466 6.16 -23.64 -20.07
CA PHE A 466 5.64 -23.78 -18.70
C PHE A 466 6.02 -25.11 -18.04
N SER A 467 6.72 -26.01 -18.74
CA SER A 467 7.12 -27.31 -18.18
C SER A 467 7.98 -27.25 -16.90
N PRO A 468 8.80 -26.19 -16.64
CA PRO A 468 9.50 -26.08 -15.37
C PRO A 468 8.60 -25.95 -14.14
N ILE A 469 7.35 -25.48 -14.31
CA ILE A 469 6.39 -25.23 -13.23
C ILE A 469 5.18 -26.19 -13.24
N GLU A 470 5.17 -27.21 -14.09
CA GLU A 470 4.07 -28.21 -14.18
C GLU A 470 3.72 -28.83 -12.80
N GLY A 471 4.73 -28.99 -11.93
CA GLY A 471 4.55 -29.51 -10.57
C GLY A 471 3.87 -28.57 -9.58
N LEU A 472 3.74 -27.26 -9.88
CA LEU A 472 3.06 -26.28 -9.03
C LEU A 472 1.55 -26.21 -9.30
N ILE A 473 1.14 -26.40 -10.56
CA ILE A 473 -0.23 -26.16 -11.05
C ILE A 473 -1.28 -26.93 -10.23
N GLY A 474 -0.94 -28.10 -9.66
CA GLY A 474 -1.84 -28.88 -8.82
C GLY A 474 -2.18 -28.29 -7.45
N ASN A 475 -1.45 -27.26 -6.99
CA ASN A 475 -1.68 -26.56 -5.72
C ASN A 475 -2.41 -25.22 -5.89
N LEU A 476 -2.39 -24.63 -7.10
CA LEU A 476 -2.94 -23.31 -7.37
C LEU A 476 -4.48 -23.34 -7.30
N MET A 477 -5.06 -22.40 -6.57
CA MET A 477 -6.50 -22.10 -6.62
C MET A 477 -6.83 -21.15 -7.76
N GLU A 478 -5.92 -20.23 -8.07
CA GLU A 478 -6.01 -19.25 -9.14
C GLU A 478 -4.69 -19.25 -9.92
N TYR A 479 -4.80 -19.30 -11.25
CA TYR A 479 -3.66 -19.41 -12.16
C TYR A 479 -4.07 -18.85 -13.52
N ASP A 480 -3.52 -17.69 -13.88
CA ASP A 480 -3.61 -17.16 -15.23
C ASP A 480 -2.24 -17.27 -15.94
N ASN A 481 -2.30 -17.66 -17.20
CA ASN A 481 -1.16 -17.69 -18.12
C ASN A 481 -1.60 -17.41 -19.56
N SER A 482 -2.72 -16.71 -19.70
CA SER A 482 -3.29 -16.21 -20.94
C SER A 482 -2.45 -15.08 -21.51
N ASP A 483 -2.87 -14.55 -22.67
CA ASP A 483 -2.36 -13.34 -23.31
C ASP A 483 -0.83 -13.19 -23.33
N GLN A 484 -0.13 -14.33 -23.44
CA GLN A 484 1.30 -14.36 -23.68
C GLN A 484 1.56 -13.64 -25.01
N THR A 485 2.03 -12.41 -24.91
CA THR A 485 2.41 -11.61 -26.06
C THR A 485 3.56 -12.33 -26.74
N GLU A 486 3.37 -12.81 -27.98
CA GLU A 486 4.42 -13.53 -28.71
C GLU A 486 5.68 -12.66 -28.73
N PRO A 487 6.81 -13.06 -28.10
CA PRO A 487 8.04 -12.32 -28.26
C PRO A 487 8.33 -12.29 -29.76
N PRO A 488 8.62 -11.12 -30.36
CA PRO A 488 8.67 -10.97 -31.80
C PRO A 488 9.65 -12.01 -32.36
N THR A 489 9.12 -12.99 -33.12
CA THR A 489 9.82 -14.23 -33.52
C THR A 489 10.87 -14.02 -34.61
N LYS A 490 11.74 -13.02 -34.40
CA LYS A 490 12.99 -12.82 -35.10
C LYS A 490 13.99 -13.78 -34.49
N ALA A 491 14.39 -14.80 -35.23
CA ALA A 491 15.45 -15.70 -34.78
C ALA A 491 16.75 -14.95 -34.43
N ALA A 492 16.97 -13.75 -35.00
CA ALA A 492 18.07 -12.84 -34.68
C ALA A 492 18.04 -12.22 -33.27
N ASP A 493 16.95 -12.37 -32.51
CA ASP A 493 16.84 -11.97 -31.10
C ASP A 493 17.26 -13.18 -30.23
N VAL A 494 18.46 -13.09 -29.69
CA VAL A 494 19.26 -14.22 -29.17
C VAL A 494 19.07 -14.39 -27.68
N ASN A 495 18.82 -13.31 -26.94
CA ASN A 495 18.39 -13.33 -25.54
C ASN A 495 16.87 -13.30 -25.38
N ARG A 496 16.11 -13.11 -26.46
CA ARG A 496 14.64 -12.94 -26.47
C ARG A 496 14.20 -11.72 -25.65
N ASP A 497 14.94 -10.61 -25.74
CA ASP A 497 14.57 -9.35 -25.08
C ASP A 497 13.55 -8.51 -25.88
N GLY A 498 13.10 -9.02 -27.02
CA GLY A 498 12.18 -8.35 -27.94
C GLY A 498 12.89 -7.46 -28.97
N THR A 499 14.20 -7.21 -28.81
CA THR A 499 14.94 -6.23 -29.61
C THR A 499 16.25 -6.76 -30.20
N VAL A 500 16.28 -7.01 -31.52
CA VAL A 500 17.52 -7.36 -32.22
C VAL A 500 18.51 -6.17 -32.20
N ASN A 501 19.54 -6.27 -31.34
CA ASN A 501 20.49 -5.21 -31.04
C ASN A 501 21.94 -5.75 -30.94
N LEU A 502 22.87 -4.93 -30.42
CA LEU A 502 24.29 -5.33 -30.34
C LEU A 502 24.56 -6.42 -29.29
N ALA A 503 23.68 -6.55 -28.27
CA ALA A 503 23.76 -7.59 -27.25
C ALA A 503 23.65 -8.99 -27.86
N ASP A 504 22.71 -9.21 -28.78
CA ASP A 504 22.53 -10.47 -29.51
C ASP A 504 23.80 -10.90 -30.24
N LEU A 505 24.39 -9.95 -30.97
CA LEU A 505 25.61 -10.18 -31.72
C LEU A 505 26.79 -10.48 -30.79
N ILE A 506 26.83 -9.89 -29.59
CA ILE A 506 27.82 -10.24 -28.54
C ILE A 506 27.58 -11.67 -28.03
N LEU A 507 26.34 -12.09 -27.83
CA LEU A 507 26.01 -13.41 -27.30
C LEU A 507 26.40 -14.54 -28.27
N VAL A 508 26.01 -14.43 -29.54
CA VAL A 508 26.46 -15.38 -30.58
C VAL A 508 28.00 -15.37 -30.70
N ALA A 509 28.63 -14.19 -30.69
CA ALA A 509 30.09 -14.06 -30.77
C ALA A 509 30.82 -14.74 -29.60
N ARG A 510 30.26 -14.64 -28.38
CA ARG A 510 30.81 -15.30 -27.19
C ARG A 510 30.64 -16.81 -27.24
N TYR A 511 29.45 -17.28 -27.59
CA TYR A 511 29.15 -18.71 -27.71
C TYR A 511 30.02 -19.38 -28.77
N HIS A 512 30.20 -18.75 -29.93
CA HIS A 512 31.07 -19.24 -30.99
C HIS A 512 32.55 -19.36 -30.56
N LEU A 513 33.03 -18.47 -29.70
CA LEU A 513 34.42 -18.48 -29.19
C LEU A 513 34.62 -19.41 -27.99
N ASN A 514 33.57 -19.65 -27.19
CA ASN A 514 33.56 -20.55 -26.06
C ASN A 514 32.19 -21.26 -25.97
N PRO A 515 32.04 -22.45 -26.58
CA PRO A 515 30.77 -23.19 -26.55
C PRO A 515 30.29 -23.57 -25.14
N ASN A 516 31.19 -23.64 -24.15
CA ASN A 516 30.86 -23.92 -22.75
C ASN A 516 30.39 -22.66 -21.99
N PHE A 517 30.20 -21.53 -22.68
CA PHE A 517 29.68 -20.29 -22.10
C PHE A 517 28.22 -20.43 -21.65
N ALA A 518 27.43 -21.28 -22.34
CA ALA A 518 26.04 -21.61 -22.03
C ALA A 518 25.85 -22.07 -20.57
N ASP A 519 26.73 -22.94 -20.09
CA ASP A 519 26.69 -23.51 -18.74
C ASP A 519 26.90 -22.48 -17.61
N SER A 520 27.15 -21.20 -17.96
CA SER A 520 27.48 -20.13 -17.01
C SER A 520 26.52 -18.93 -17.01
N ILE A 521 25.57 -18.83 -17.96
CA ILE A 521 24.56 -17.75 -18.00
C ILE A 521 23.25 -18.26 -18.63
N SER A 522 22.13 -18.12 -17.90
CA SER A 522 20.69 -18.23 -18.26
C SER A 522 20.22 -19.22 -19.35
N SER A 523 19.11 -19.90 -19.06
CA SER A 523 18.41 -20.89 -19.89
C SER A 523 18.00 -20.44 -21.31
N ASN A 524 17.88 -19.12 -21.53
CA ASN A 524 17.18 -18.52 -22.68
C ASN A 524 18.09 -17.84 -23.71
N ILE A 525 19.37 -18.23 -23.80
CA ILE A 525 20.23 -17.82 -24.91
C ILE A 525 20.09 -18.82 -26.06
N TYR A 526 19.66 -18.37 -27.24
CA TYR A 526 19.48 -19.19 -28.45
C TYR A 526 20.41 -18.70 -29.58
N PRO A 527 21.71 -19.04 -29.56
CA PRO A 527 22.69 -18.44 -30.47
C PRO A 527 22.82 -19.17 -31.81
N ASP A 528 22.17 -20.32 -31.97
CA ASP A 528 21.90 -20.94 -33.28
C ASP A 528 20.60 -20.34 -33.82
N VAL A 529 20.73 -19.20 -34.49
CA VAL A 529 19.60 -18.43 -35.03
C VAL A 529 19.21 -18.91 -36.42
N ASN A 530 20.07 -19.70 -37.08
CA ASN A 530 19.81 -20.25 -38.40
C ASN A 530 19.15 -21.66 -38.33
N GLY A 531 19.29 -22.35 -37.20
CA GLY A 531 18.62 -23.61 -36.89
C GLY A 531 19.28 -24.85 -37.52
N ASP A 532 20.57 -24.77 -37.90
CA ASP A 532 21.31 -25.91 -38.47
C ASP A 532 22.03 -26.79 -37.42
N GLY A 533 21.90 -26.43 -36.14
CA GLY A 533 22.47 -27.15 -35.00
C GLY A 533 23.91 -26.78 -34.68
N VAL A 534 24.48 -25.75 -35.33
CA VAL A 534 25.89 -25.36 -35.19
C VAL A 534 26.05 -23.84 -35.12
N VAL A 535 26.33 -23.32 -33.92
CA VAL A 535 26.63 -21.88 -33.71
C VAL A 535 27.93 -21.47 -34.41
N ASP A 536 27.80 -20.93 -35.62
CA ASP A 536 28.91 -20.54 -36.46
C ASP A 536 28.80 -19.10 -37.02
N VAL A 537 29.53 -18.82 -38.10
CA VAL A 537 29.55 -17.50 -38.70
C VAL A 537 28.22 -17.16 -39.40
N LYS A 538 27.41 -18.16 -39.79
CA LYS A 538 26.06 -17.97 -40.33
C LYS A 538 25.14 -17.27 -39.33
N ASP A 539 25.21 -17.65 -38.06
CA ASP A 539 24.40 -17.05 -37.00
C ASP A 539 24.77 -15.60 -36.75
N LEU A 540 26.07 -15.31 -36.70
CA LEU A 540 26.60 -13.94 -36.62
C LEU A 540 26.12 -13.07 -37.78
N ILE A 541 26.04 -13.63 -38.99
CA ILE A 541 25.55 -12.92 -40.18
C ILE A 541 24.04 -12.69 -40.10
N ALA A 542 23.26 -13.67 -39.65
CA ALA A 542 21.80 -13.57 -39.54
C ALA A 542 21.38 -12.53 -38.48
N VAL A 543 22.05 -12.50 -37.32
CA VAL A 543 21.85 -11.43 -36.32
C VAL A 543 22.29 -10.08 -36.90
N ALA A 544 23.49 -10.00 -37.48
CA ALA A 544 23.99 -8.75 -38.06
C ALA A 544 23.13 -8.23 -39.21
N ALA A 545 22.48 -9.10 -39.98
CA ALA A 545 21.58 -8.70 -41.05
C ALA A 545 20.33 -8.00 -40.50
N GLU A 546 19.87 -8.30 -39.30
CA GLU A 546 18.68 -7.68 -38.70
C GLU A 546 18.97 -6.47 -37.79
N ILE A 547 20.24 -6.24 -37.41
CA ILE A 547 20.66 -5.02 -36.71
C ILE A 547 20.62 -3.78 -37.62
N ASN A 548 20.04 -2.68 -37.10
CA ASN A 548 20.15 -1.36 -37.74
C ASN A 548 21.51 -0.70 -37.48
N ALA A 549 22.48 -0.92 -38.37
CA ALA A 549 23.86 -0.44 -38.24
C ALA A 549 24.01 1.07 -37.98
N ALA A 550 23.09 1.90 -38.47
CA ALA A 550 23.12 3.36 -38.26
C ALA A 550 22.93 3.75 -36.77
N ALA A 551 22.25 2.92 -35.99
CA ALA A 551 22.03 3.12 -34.55
C ALA A 551 23.11 2.45 -33.66
N ALA A 552 23.84 1.45 -34.18
CA ALA A 552 24.83 0.69 -33.40
C ALA A 552 26.21 1.37 -33.33
N ALA A 553 26.59 2.17 -34.34
CA ALA A 553 27.91 2.83 -34.39
C ALA A 553 28.23 3.80 -33.23
N PRO A 554 27.27 4.54 -32.64
CA PRO A 554 27.50 5.34 -31.43
C PRO A 554 27.74 4.51 -30.16
N ALA A 555 27.05 3.38 -30.00
CA ALA A 555 27.17 2.52 -28.81
C ALA A 555 28.60 1.96 -28.64
N LEU A 556 29.24 1.59 -29.75
CA LEU A 556 30.65 1.17 -29.80
C LEU A 556 31.67 2.21 -29.33
N ARG A 557 31.28 3.50 -29.21
CA ARG A 557 32.19 4.59 -28.80
C ARG A 557 32.10 4.98 -27.32
N ASN A 558 31.03 4.60 -26.63
CA ASN A 558 30.81 4.95 -25.22
C ASN A 558 31.20 3.82 -24.26
N SER A 559 31.15 2.56 -24.72
CA SER A 559 31.55 1.41 -23.92
C SER A 559 33.07 1.32 -23.82
N SER A 560 33.60 1.14 -22.61
CA SER A 560 35.00 0.72 -22.40
C SER A 560 35.15 -0.75 -22.82
N VAL A 561 35.41 -1.00 -24.10
CA VAL A 561 35.45 -2.33 -24.71
C VAL A 561 36.70 -3.11 -24.28
N GLU A 562 36.68 -3.68 -23.08
CA GLU A 562 37.20 -5.03 -22.82
C GLU A 562 36.07 -6.06 -23.03
N ILE A 563 35.38 -6.01 -24.19
CA ILE A 563 34.38 -7.04 -24.54
C ILE A 563 35.13 -8.27 -25.05
N SER A 564 35.18 -9.30 -24.21
CA SER A 564 35.48 -10.67 -24.63
C SER A 564 34.44 -11.12 -25.68
N GLY A 565 34.80 -11.05 -26.97
CA GLY A 565 33.92 -11.40 -28.09
C GLY A 565 34.18 -10.60 -29.37
N LEU A 566 33.52 -9.45 -29.50
CA LEU A 566 33.57 -8.57 -30.68
C LEU A 566 34.83 -7.70 -30.71
N THR A 567 35.91 -8.24 -31.29
CA THR A 567 37.15 -7.49 -31.56
C THR A 567 37.33 -7.26 -33.07
N ALA A 568 38.07 -6.22 -33.48
CA ALA A 568 38.35 -5.98 -34.89
C ALA A 568 39.02 -7.17 -35.60
N PRO A 569 39.99 -7.91 -35.00
CA PRO A 569 40.53 -9.15 -35.57
C PRO A 569 39.47 -10.26 -35.74
N ASN A 570 38.57 -10.43 -34.77
CA ASN A 570 37.51 -11.44 -34.87
C ASN A 570 36.50 -11.09 -35.96
N LEU A 571 36.04 -9.83 -36.02
CA LEU A 571 35.15 -9.35 -37.08
C LEU A 571 35.79 -9.48 -38.46
N ALA A 572 37.06 -9.09 -38.63
CA ALA A 572 37.78 -9.27 -39.89
C ALA A 572 37.85 -10.75 -40.32
N ARG A 573 38.06 -11.67 -39.36
CA ARG A 573 38.05 -13.12 -39.61
C ARG A 573 36.66 -13.63 -39.97
N TRP A 574 35.62 -13.20 -39.26
CA TRP A 574 34.23 -13.60 -39.53
C TRP A 574 33.75 -13.07 -40.88
N ILE A 575 34.04 -11.81 -41.24
CA ILE A 575 33.76 -11.26 -42.58
C ILE A 575 34.50 -12.04 -43.67
N ALA A 576 35.74 -12.46 -43.43
CA ALA A 576 36.50 -13.27 -44.40
C ALA A 576 35.92 -14.68 -44.59
N LEU A 577 35.33 -15.28 -43.55
CA LEU A 577 34.60 -16.55 -43.63
C LEU A 577 33.21 -16.36 -44.26
N ALA A 578 32.48 -15.32 -43.89
CA ALA A 578 31.18 -14.95 -44.45
C ALA A 578 31.23 -14.77 -45.97
N LYS A 579 32.30 -14.13 -46.49
CA LYS A 579 32.55 -13.98 -47.93
C LYS A 579 32.86 -15.28 -48.67
N GLN A 580 33.02 -16.40 -47.96
CA GLN A 580 33.16 -17.74 -48.54
C GLN A 580 31.85 -18.55 -48.50
N LEU A 581 30.80 -18.03 -47.86
CA LEU A 581 29.43 -18.57 -47.93
C LEU A 581 28.75 -18.16 -49.25
N ASP A 582 27.43 -18.37 -49.36
CA ASP A 582 26.67 -18.03 -50.56
C ASP A 582 26.61 -16.52 -50.80
N ALA A 583 27.60 -16.02 -51.53
CA ALA A 583 27.76 -14.61 -51.85
C ALA A 583 26.66 -14.06 -52.77
N GLN A 584 25.69 -14.87 -53.22
CA GLN A 584 24.52 -14.40 -53.98
C GLN A 584 23.29 -14.17 -53.10
N ASP A 585 23.27 -14.62 -51.84
CA ASP A 585 22.15 -14.40 -50.94
C ASP A 585 22.08 -12.94 -50.43
N PRO A 586 20.97 -12.19 -50.67
CA PRO A 586 20.84 -10.80 -50.25
C PRO A 586 20.87 -10.59 -48.73
N HIS A 587 20.42 -11.56 -47.94
CA HIS A 587 20.42 -11.47 -46.48
C HIS A 587 21.84 -11.60 -45.91
N THR A 588 22.61 -12.57 -46.42
CA THR A 588 24.05 -12.73 -46.18
C THR A 588 24.84 -11.48 -46.59
N GLN A 589 24.52 -10.87 -47.74
CA GLN A 589 25.12 -9.59 -48.15
C GLN A 589 24.81 -8.45 -47.19
N LYS A 590 23.56 -8.35 -46.68
CA LYS A 590 23.14 -7.36 -45.68
C LYS A 590 23.92 -7.55 -44.37
N GLY A 591 24.01 -8.77 -43.85
CA GLY A 591 24.77 -9.09 -42.63
C GLY A 591 26.27 -8.80 -42.78
N ILE A 592 26.88 -9.18 -43.92
CA ILE A 592 28.28 -8.82 -44.24
C ILE A 592 28.44 -7.29 -44.25
N ALA A 593 27.53 -6.54 -44.87
CA ALA A 593 27.63 -5.08 -44.93
C ALA A 593 27.50 -4.41 -43.54
N VAL A 594 26.70 -4.97 -42.63
CA VAL A 594 26.62 -4.51 -41.23
C VAL A 594 27.90 -4.86 -40.48
N LEU A 595 28.41 -6.09 -40.59
CA LEU A 595 29.69 -6.48 -39.98
C LEU A 595 30.86 -5.64 -40.51
N GLU A 596 30.88 -5.31 -41.80
CA GLU A 596 31.87 -4.41 -42.41
C GLU A 596 31.75 -2.97 -41.89
N GLN A 597 30.54 -2.47 -41.64
CA GLN A 597 30.33 -1.16 -41.00
C GLN A 597 30.78 -1.15 -39.54
N LEU A 598 30.51 -2.23 -38.78
CA LEU A 598 30.99 -2.39 -37.40
C LEU A 598 32.52 -2.51 -37.35
N LEU A 599 33.13 -3.29 -38.27
CA LEU A 599 34.57 -3.37 -38.42
C LEU A 599 35.16 -2.01 -38.81
N ALA A 600 34.54 -1.28 -39.74
CA ALA A 600 34.99 0.07 -40.12
C ALA A 600 34.86 1.05 -38.95
N ALA A 601 33.80 0.98 -38.15
CA ALA A 601 33.59 1.82 -36.98
C ALA A 601 34.65 1.55 -35.89
N LEU A 602 34.93 0.27 -35.60
CA LEU A 602 36.02 -0.14 -34.70
C LEU A 602 37.39 0.24 -35.24
N THR A 603 37.66 -0.02 -36.52
CA THR A 603 38.95 0.35 -37.15
C THR A 603 39.14 1.86 -37.18
N LEU A 604 38.08 2.67 -37.38
CA LEU A 604 38.17 4.14 -37.24
C LEU A 604 38.40 4.56 -35.79
N ALA A 605 37.71 3.94 -34.82
CA ALA A 605 37.95 4.22 -33.39
C ALA A 605 39.39 3.87 -32.98
N GLU A 606 39.98 2.85 -33.60
CA GLU A 606 41.37 2.39 -33.46
C GLU A 606 42.36 3.05 -34.44
N THR A 607 41.94 3.98 -35.32
CA THR A 607 42.90 4.67 -36.21
C THR A 607 43.80 5.59 -35.39
N LEU A 608 44.93 5.05 -34.92
CA LEU A 608 45.97 5.82 -34.27
C LEU A 608 46.44 6.94 -35.22
N PRO A 609 46.33 8.21 -34.82
CA PRO A 609 46.68 9.32 -35.68
C PRO A 609 48.19 9.27 -35.96
N LYS A 610 48.60 9.37 -37.23
CA LYS A 610 50.03 9.22 -37.60
C LYS A 610 50.96 10.32 -37.04
N THR A 611 50.39 11.39 -36.52
CA THR A 611 51.09 12.53 -35.92
C THR A 611 50.29 13.06 -34.75
N THR A 612 50.94 13.29 -33.61
CA THR A 612 50.36 14.10 -32.53
C THR A 612 50.05 15.49 -33.08
N ALA A 613 48.85 16.02 -32.83
CA ALA A 613 48.44 17.33 -33.33
C ALA A 613 47.40 17.99 -32.41
N LEU A 614 47.45 19.32 -32.35
CA LEU A 614 46.39 20.14 -31.78
C LEU A 614 45.41 20.53 -32.90
N LEU A 615 44.12 20.34 -32.66
CA LEU A 615 43.05 20.66 -33.61
C LEU A 615 42.38 22.00 -33.22
N ALA A 616 41.56 22.53 -34.12
CA ALA A 616 40.86 23.79 -33.89
C ALA A 616 39.77 23.62 -32.82
N ASN A 617 39.76 24.49 -31.81
CA ASN A 617 38.74 24.48 -30.76
C ASN A 617 37.36 24.82 -31.35
N TYR A 618 36.30 24.26 -30.75
CA TYR A 618 34.92 24.48 -31.17
C TYR A 618 33.99 24.59 -29.95
N PRO A 619 32.98 25.48 -29.96
CA PRO A 619 32.81 26.57 -30.92
C PRO A 619 33.96 27.59 -30.86
N ASN A 620 34.11 28.41 -31.92
CA ASN A 620 35.08 29.51 -32.00
C ASN A 620 34.62 30.55 -33.04
N PRO A 621 34.20 31.77 -32.65
CA PRO A 621 34.11 32.28 -31.29
C PRO A 621 33.15 31.48 -30.39
N PHE A 622 33.32 31.58 -29.07
CA PHE A 622 32.49 30.87 -28.11
C PHE A 622 32.01 31.71 -26.93
N ASN A 623 30.93 31.24 -26.31
CA ASN A 623 30.34 31.75 -25.08
C ASN A 623 29.36 30.68 -24.50
N PRO A 624 29.52 30.19 -23.26
CA PRO A 624 30.66 30.35 -22.36
C PRO A 624 31.76 29.29 -22.58
N GLU A 625 31.44 28.13 -23.17
CA GLU A 625 32.32 26.96 -23.26
C GLU A 625 32.91 26.70 -24.65
N THR A 626 34.10 26.10 -24.68
CA THR A 626 34.72 25.53 -25.87
C THR A 626 35.41 24.21 -25.52
N TRP A 627 35.43 23.26 -26.45
CA TRP A 627 36.32 22.11 -26.37
C TRP A 627 37.51 22.29 -27.30
N ILE A 628 38.66 21.79 -26.85
CA ILE A 628 39.96 21.89 -27.49
C ILE A 628 40.35 20.46 -27.93
N PRO A 629 40.02 20.09 -29.17
CA PRO A 629 40.29 18.76 -29.68
C PRO A 629 41.77 18.58 -30.01
N TYR A 630 42.28 17.37 -29.87
CA TYR A 630 43.66 16.99 -30.20
C TYR A 630 43.74 15.52 -30.58
N GLN A 631 44.92 15.07 -30.99
CA GLN A 631 45.17 13.67 -31.35
C GLN A 631 46.61 13.31 -30.94
N LEU A 632 46.84 12.08 -30.49
CA LEU A 632 48.11 11.56 -29.96
C LEU A 632 48.60 10.38 -30.80
N ALA A 633 49.77 10.47 -31.42
CA ALA A 633 50.31 9.36 -32.22
C ALA A 633 50.89 8.23 -31.37
N GLU A 634 51.40 8.57 -30.20
CA GLU A 634 51.97 7.68 -29.19
C GLU A 634 51.38 8.06 -27.82
N PRO A 635 51.31 7.13 -26.85
CA PRO A 635 50.87 7.45 -25.50
C PRO A 635 51.74 8.54 -24.85
N ALA A 636 51.11 9.55 -24.24
CA ALA A 636 51.80 10.72 -23.71
C ALA A 636 51.09 11.33 -22.49
N THR A 637 51.85 12.03 -21.64
CA THR A 637 51.26 12.92 -20.63
C THR A 637 50.79 14.19 -21.33
N VAL A 638 49.51 14.53 -21.18
CA VAL A 638 48.87 15.65 -21.88
C VAL A 638 48.42 16.74 -20.91
N ARG A 639 48.70 17.99 -21.30
CA ARG A 639 48.18 19.20 -20.66
C ARG A 639 47.84 20.27 -21.69
N ILE A 640 46.94 21.19 -21.35
CA ILE A 640 46.65 22.38 -22.15
C ILE A 640 46.75 23.65 -21.29
N SER A 641 47.67 24.55 -21.66
CA SER A 641 47.86 25.83 -20.98
C SER A 641 47.30 26.99 -21.80
N ILE A 642 46.38 27.74 -21.21
CA ILE A 642 45.58 28.80 -21.85
C ILE A 642 46.12 30.16 -21.41
N HIS A 643 46.33 31.06 -22.37
CA HIS A 643 46.94 32.36 -22.19
C HIS A 643 46.09 33.47 -22.84
N SER A 644 46.17 34.68 -22.32
CA SER A 644 45.56 35.87 -22.91
C SER A 644 46.45 36.49 -24.00
N ALA A 645 45.92 37.47 -24.76
CA ALA A 645 46.61 38.06 -25.91
C ALA A 645 47.95 38.78 -25.59
N ASP A 646 48.21 39.13 -24.33
CA ASP A 646 49.46 39.70 -23.83
C ASP A 646 50.47 38.63 -23.33
N GLY A 647 50.10 37.35 -23.41
CA GLY A 647 50.92 36.21 -22.99
C GLY A 647 50.76 35.79 -21.53
N LYS A 648 49.89 36.42 -20.73
CA LYS A 648 49.64 35.97 -19.35
C LYS A 648 48.85 34.65 -19.32
N LEU A 649 49.34 33.67 -18.55
CA LEU A 649 48.65 32.40 -18.26
C LEU A 649 47.33 32.65 -17.52
N ILE A 650 46.28 31.94 -17.94
CA ILE A 650 44.89 32.06 -17.49
C ILE A 650 44.41 30.79 -16.78
N LYS A 651 44.72 29.61 -17.34
CA LYS A 651 44.37 28.29 -16.77
C LYS A 651 45.22 27.18 -17.39
N THR A 652 45.54 26.16 -16.61
CA THR A 652 46.06 24.88 -17.12
C THR A 652 45.04 23.75 -16.92
N LEU A 653 44.88 22.91 -17.93
CA LEU A 653 44.09 21.68 -17.92
C LEU A 653 45.06 20.50 -17.93
N GLU A 654 45.21 19.82 -16.80
CA GLU A 654 46.04 18.62 -16.69
C GLU A 654 45.19 17.38 -17.00
N LEU A 655 45.49 16.69 -18.11
CA LEU A 655 44.69 15.55 -18.61
C LEU A 655 45.35 14.19 -18.31
N GLY A 656 46.58 14.21 -17.78
CA GLY A 656 47.30 13.01 -17.32
C GLY A 656 47.89 12.18 -18.47
N GLN A 657 48.23 10.93 -18.15
CA GLN A 657 48.80 9.98 -19.11
C GLN A 657 47.68 9.38 -19.97
N LEU A 658 47.74 9.61 -21.28
CA LEU A 658 46.73 9.19 -22.24
C LEU A 658 47.35 8.30 -23.33
N SER A 659 46.59 7.29 -23.79
CA SER A 659 46.98 6.41 -24.90
C SER A 659 46.98 7.13 -26.26
N ALA A 660 47.66 6.55 -27.25
CA ALA A 660 47.53 7.01 -28.62
C ALA A 660 46.06 6.96 -29.10
N GLY A 661 45.62 7.95 -29.88
CA GLY A 661 44.23 8.06 -30.34
C GLY A 661 43.79 9.49 -30.63
N VAL A 662 42.55 9.65 -31.13
CA VAL A 662 41.93 10.93 -31.44
C VAL A 662 41.01 11.37 -30.30
N TYR A 663 41.12 12.63 -29.89
CA TYR A 663 40.39 13.25 -28.77
C TYR A 663 39.61 14.47 -29.29
N ASP A 664 38.62 14.21 -30.16
CA ASP A 664 37.88 15.22 -30.92
C ASP A 664 36.39 15.38 -30.55
N THR A 665 35.82 14.43 -29.79
CA THR A 665 34.44 14.48 -29.28
C THR A 665 34.33 15.24 -27.96
N LYS A 666 33.14 15.76 -27.61
CA LYS A 666 32.90 16.48 -26.33
C LYS A 666 33.24 15.63 -25.08
N SER A 667 33.15 14.30 -25.17
CA SER A 667 33.51 13.35 -24.12
C SER A 667 35.00 13.02 -24.01
N ARG A 668 35.84 13.41 -24.97
CA ARG A 668 37.28 13.07 -25.03
C ARG A 668 38.20 14.28 -25.15
N ALA A 669 37.77 15.34 -25.85
CA ALA A 669 38.53 16.57 -25.98
C ALA A 669 38.69 17.28 -24.63
N ALA A 670 39.72 18.12 -24.50
CA ALA A 670 39.84 18.98 -23.32
C ALA A 670 38.75 20.05 -23.33
N HIS A 671 38.19 20.40 -22.17
CA HIS A 671 37.06 21.33 -22.07
C HIS A 671 37.44 22.60 -21.29
N TRP A 672 36.96 23.75 -21.74
CA TRP A 672 37.19 25.03 -21.07
C TRP A 672 35.95 25.94 -21.08
N GLU A 673 35.45 26.27 -19.89
CA GLU A 673 34.29 27.13 -19.64
C GLU A 673 34.58 28.65 -19.68
N GLY A 674 35.71 29.05 -20.29
CA GLY A 674 36.09 30.47 -20.34
C GLY A 674 36.40 31.08 -18.96
N GLN A 675 36.92 30.28 -18.01
CA GLN A 675 37.25 30.70 -16.64
C GLN A 675 38.76 30.64 -16.35
N ASN A 676 39.25 31.46 -15.44
CA ASN A 676 40.62 31.38 -14.93
C ASN A 676 40.80 30.25 -13.88
N GLU A 677 42.00 30.13 -13.30
CA GLU A 677 42.30 29.14 -12.24
C GLU A 677 41.49 29.33 -10.93
N PHE A 678 40.87 30.50 -10.74
CA PHE A 678 40.00 30.80 -9.59
C PHE A 678 38.50 30.63 -9.90
N GLY A 679 38.14 30.15 -11.11
CA GLY A 679 36.75 29.98 -11.55
C GLY A 679 36.08 31.25 -12.10
N GLU A 680 36.80 32.38 -12.16
CA GLU A 680 36.25 33.65 -12.65
C GLU A 680 36.19 33.69 -14.18
N SER A 681 35.05 34.07 -14.75
CA SER A 681 34.87 34.12 -16.21
C SER A 681 35.70 35.24 -16.86
N VAL A 682 36.52 34.92 -17.85
CA VAL A 682 37.42 35.89 -18.51
C VAL A 682 36.70 36.80 -19.51
N ALA A 683 37.31 37.93 -19.89
CA ALA A 683 36.68 38.93 -20.77
C ALA A 683 36.59 38.47 -22.24
N SER A 684 35.66 39.03 -23.02
CA SER A 684 35.62 38.88 -24.48
C SER A 684 36.94 39.33 -25.10
N GLY A 685 37.50 38.55 -26.03
CA GLY A 685 38.82 38.81 -26.58
C GLY A 685 39.49 37.58 -27.20
N VAL A 686 40.76 37.75 -27.55
CA VAL A 686 41.61 36.69 -28.12
C VAL A 686 42.40 36.00 -27.03
N TYR A 687 42.38 34.67 -27.04
CA TYR A 687 43.16 33.79 -26.17
C TYR A 687 43.93 32.76 -27.01
N PHE A 688 45.01 32.23 -26.44
CA PHE A 688 45.84 31.21 -27.05
C PHE A 688 45.89 29.98 -26.15
N TYR A 689 45.67 28.80 -26.71
CA TYR A 689 45.74 27.53 -25.98
C TYR A 689 46.91 26.70 -26.50
N THR A 690 47.75 26.19 -25.61
CA THR A 690 48.94 25.42 -25.97
C THR A 690 48.82 24.00 -25.44
N LEU A 691 48.75 23.03 -26.34
CA LEU A 691 48.84 21.61 -26.03
C LEU A 691 50.31 21.26 -25.79
N THR A 692 50.61 20.57 -24.69
CA THR A 692 51.87 19.81 -24.52
C THR A 692 51.50 18.34 -24.37
N ALA A 693 52.10 17.47 -25.19
CA ALA A 693 51.89 16.02 -25.17
C ALA A 693 53.25 15.31 -25.36
N GLY A 694 53.91 14.97 -24.25
CA GLY A 694 55.33 14.58 -24.28
C GLY A 694 56.18 15.70 -24.88
N ASP A 695 57.02 15.36 -25.87
CA ASP A 695 57.85 16.34 -26.60
C ASP A 695 57.06 17.20 -27.61
N PHE A 696 55.80 16.84 -27.93
CA PHE A 696 54.98 17.62 -28.85
C PHE A 696 54.43 18.87 -28.16
N THR A 697 54.56 20.03 -28.81
CA THR A 697 53.91 21.28 -28.40
C THR A 697 53.32 22.01 -29.60
N ALA A 698 52.07 22.46 -29.49
CA ALA A 698 51.42 23.31 -30.50
C ALA A 698 50.47 24.31 -29.83
N THR A 699 50.31 25.49 -30.45
CA THR A 699 49.46 26.58 -29.94
C THR A 699 48.37 26.94 -30.95
N GLY A 700 47.12 26.94 -30.50
CA GLY A 700 45.96 27.44 -31.25
C GLY A 700 45.46 28.79 -30.73
N LYS A 701 44.57 29.43 -31.50
CA LYS A 701 43.93 30.72 -31.18
C LYS A 701 42.42 30.54 -31.06
N MET A 702 41.86 31.04 -29.96
CA MET A 702 40.41 31.08 -29.73
C MET A 702 39.92 32.49 -29.43
N ILE A 703 38.63 32.72 -29.67
CA ILE A 703 37.96 34.00 -29.47
C ILE A 703 36.79 33.79 -28.53
N ILE A 704 36.74 34.55 -27.44
CA ILE A 704 35.56 34.65 -26.57
C ILE A 704 34.73 35.84 -27.02
N ALA A 705 33.44 35.61 -27.29
CA ALA A 705 32.49 36.61 -27.74
C ALA A 705 31.24 36.56 -26.85
N LYS A 706 31.31 37.20 -25.69
CA LYS A 706 30.17 37.47 -24.80
C LYS A 706 29.35 38.64 -25.31
#